data_AF-A0A9D5ULE2-F1
#
_entry.id   AF-A0A9D5ULE2-F1
#
_cell.length_a   1.000
_cell.length_b   1.000
_cell.length_c   1.000
_cell.angle_alpha   90.00
_cell.angle_beta   90.00
_cell.angle_gamma   90.00
#
_symmetry.space_group_name_H-M   'P 1'
#
loop_
_entity.id
_entity.type
_entity.pdbx_description
1 polymer ?
#
loop_
_entity_poly.entity_id
_entity_poly.type
_entity_poly.pdbx_seq_one_letter_code
_entity_poly.pdbx_strand_id
1 'polypeptide(L)'
;VKDSLNATTITLTWNATQRATSYKISRNNIELNASFTSTTYIDTDITLTTIYTYEISACNSVGCSAAAEYIVNYSVPPTPQNLNATLASNPAAITLTWAAINGATSYNISRRSAAGSNPNIENMEVTGESYRDTKDIALGTTYTYQVKACNLLGCSTPASFIVAYSGPAQPQNLRATLSSSPNSVTLTWDASSRATFYKITRDTVELNAALTHLTYIDTDVNLRTTYSYQVSACNGASCFISASLRVDYSVPATPTALNLARSSEGIDLTWSPVTSVNAEMIVYTINRSGGADQEVVRQFDTGYKNLNKDIAFGTMYTYQVSACNGAGCSAPTEDSIFYSALVSPQNLRATLSSSPNSVTLTWDASSGATFYKINRDNVELNATFTALTYIDTNVTAGATYSYTITACDQQGCSAAAEYIVNYSVPPIPQNVLATVSGNAINLVWDASSAATYYNISRSGGTGADLVDIQETGISYRDTDSITLGAIYNYTIIACNILGCSAPALLEVSYLDTDGDGVIDVEDNCPMISNPDQKLSDDDTDGISGVAAGNGNACDDDMDDDGDGLVDIYAASTLNQIRDNLAGTGLRSNSTGCGNGEDIVDCSGYELMADIDLNELPVKNSGYFQGSNWVPIGHCGTLTTCMPAGNPSFFASQFNGNNYTINNMFINVTETNRVDNHGVGFFGAIGSTAKLSNIHLHNVSISASPAANVGGLAGFSGGIISSSSVVANQIIGRRSTGGLVGFLDGQVRGEALLSSSVVIANQITSSITDNTGGLVGLGIFASISSSLAVVNQITGIGTVGGLIGSGTNLLFGIRSSLAITSGINGSNNVGGFAGAGTSTNSYWQDEVTITATGIAGTPSGATAQSTSALQTPVTFSGIYANWAAAYCNPTTGEYRTSAATDFIQAWNLGGANEYPVLNCFPSFTPAQQRTEIDRIINP
;
A
#
# COMPACT_ATOMS: atom_id res chain seq x y z
N VAL A 1 31.66 -82.59 -86.14
CA VAL A 1 33.12 -82.39 -85.99
C VAL A 1 33.35 -81.52 -84.76
N LYS A 2 34.55 -81.53 -84.17
CA LYS A 2 35.03 -80.57 -83.19
C LYS A 2 36.44 -80.15 -83.59
N ASP A 3 36.87 -78.97 -83.16
CA ASP A 3 38.19 -78.44 -83.46
C ASP A 3 38.91 -77.92 -82.21
N SER A 4 40.23 -77.76 -82.32
CA SER A 4 41.07 -77.04 -81.35
C SER A 4 42.22 -76.34 -82.06
N LEU A 5 42.42 -75.05 -81.77
CA LEU A 5 43.57 -74.28 -82.23
C LEU A 5 44.79 -74.48 -81.31
N ASN A 6 45.93 -74.76 -81.93
CA ASN A 6 47.27 -74.55 -81.36
C ASN A 6 48.03 -73.58 -82.29
N ALA A 7 49.15 -73.01 -81.85
CA ALA A 7 49.76 -71.78 -82.39
C ALA A 7 49.92 -71.70 -83.92
N THR A 8 50.09 -72.82 -84.60
CA THR A 8 50.19 -72.92 -86.06
C THR A 8 49.34 -74.05 -86.65
N THR A 9 48.40 -74.64 -85.90
CA THR A 9 47.63 -75.81 -86.35
C THR A 9 46.18 -75.84 -85.88
N ILE A 10 45.25 -76.21 -86.76
CA ILE A 10 43.87 -76.58 -86.38
C ILE A 10 43.79 -78.10 -86.36
N THR A 11 43.45 -78.67 -85.20
CA THR A 11 43.16 -80.11 -85.10
C THR A 11 41.65 -80.33 -85.16
N LEU A 12 41.18 -80.99 -86.21
CA LEU A 12 39.78 -81.41 -86.38
C LEU A 12 39.62 -82.86 -85.94
N THR A 13 38.59 -83.15 -85.15
CA THR A 13 38.23 -84.51 -84.73
C THR A 13 36.75 -84.79 -84.95
N TRP A 14 36.43 -85.98 -85.44
CA TRP A 14 35.06 -86.44 -85.66
C TRP A 14 34.89 -87.90 -85.19
N ASN A 15 33.65 -88.39 -85.23
CA ASN A 15 33.35 -89.78 -84.88
C ASN A 15 33.51 -90.67 -86.12
N ALA A 16 33.92 -91.93 -85.90
CA ALA A 16 34.03 -92.89 -86.99
C ALA A 16 32.67 -93.15 -87.67
N THR A 17 32.64 -93.12 -89.01
CA THR A 17 31.46 -93.41 -89.82
C THR A 17 31.39 -94.89 -90.13
N GLN A 18 30.22 -95.51 -89.93
CA GLN A 18 30.03 -96.94 -90.12
C GLN A 18 30.29 -97.36 -91.57
N ARG A 19 31.05 -98.45 -91.78
CA ARG A 19 31.47 -98.98 -93.09
C ARG A 19 32.40 -98.07 -93.91
N ALA A 20 32.89 -96.97 -93.35
CA ALA A 20 33.98 -96.19 -93.95
C ALA A 20 35.32 -96.90 -93.71
N THR A 21 36.15 -97.00 -94.75
CA THR A 21 37.54 -97.50 -94.64
C THR A 21 38.57 -96.38 -94.76
N SER A 22 38.19 -95.20 -95.26
CA SER A 22 38.99 -93.98 -95.24
C SER A 22 38.12 -92.73 -95.25
N TYR A 23 38.74 -91.57 -95.11
CA TYR A 23 38.13 -90.24 -95.22
C TYR A 23 38.87 -89.40 -96.24
N LYS A 24 38.14 -88.47 -96.85
CA LYS A 24 38.65 -87.31 -97.60
C LYS A 24 38.37 -86.05 -96.81
N ILE A 25 39.28 -85.08 -96.89
CA ILE A 25 39.05 -83.74 -96.34
C ILE A 25 39.48 -82.66 -97.35
N SER A 26 38.57 -81.73 -97.61
CA SER A 26 38.84 -80.46 -98.30
C SER A 26 38.71 -79.29 -97.33
N ARG A 27 39.37 -78.19 -97.68
CA ARG A 27 39.31 -76.89 -96.99
C ARG A 27 39.10 -75.80 -98.04
N ASN A 28 38.04 -75.01 -97.88
CA ASN A 28 37.65 -73.96 -98.82
C ASN A 28 37.63 -74.47 -100.29
N ASN A 29 37.03 -75.65 -100.51
CA ASN A 29 36.95 -76.40 -101.77
C ASN A 29 38.28 -76.95 -102.34
N ILE A 30 39.41 -76.86 -101.61
CA ILE A 30 40.69 -77.48 -102.01
C ILE A 30 40.87 -78.79 -101.25
N GLU A 31 41.06 -79.92 -101.95
CA GLU A 31 41.35 -81.22 -101.31
C GLU A 31 42.71 -81.16 -100.59
N LEU A 32 42.70 -81.38 -99.26
CA LEU A 32 43.91 -81.40 -98.44
C LEU A 32 44.47 -82.81 -98.28
N ASN A 33 43.60 -83.83 -98.23
CA ASN A 33 44.02 -85.23 -98.21
C ASN A 33 42.96 -86.15 -98.86
N ALA A 34 43.41 -86.95 -99.83
CA ALA A 34 42.59 -87.76 -100.70
C ALA A 34 42.17 -89.14 -100.13
N SER A 35 42.84 -89.65 -99.09
CA SER A 35 42.44 -90.90 -98.39
C SER A 35 43.28 -91.16 -97.14
N PHE A 36 42.69 -91.10 -95.94
CA PHE A 36 43.33 -91.49 -94.67
C PHE A 36 42.35 -92.22 -93.73
N THR A 37 42.85 -93.03 -92.80
CA THR A 37 42.02 -93.90 -91.93
C THR A 37 41.67 -93.29 -90.57
N SER A 38 42.38 -92.24 -90.16
CA SER A 38 42.16 -91.52 -88.90
C SER A 38 40.84 -90.74 -88.90
N THR A 39 40.25 -90.57 -87.72
CA THR A 39 39.09 -89.68 -87.47
C THR A 39 39.50 -88.33 -86.88
N THR A 40 40.80 -88.06 -86.87
CA THR A 40 41.43 -86.79 -86.54
C THR A 40 42.33 -86.36 -87.69
N TYR A 41 42.25 -85.09 -88.07
CA TYR A 41 43.13 -84.43 -89.04
C TYR A 41 43.73 -83.17 -88.44
N ILE A 42 45.02 -82.97 -88.62
CA ILE A 42 45.75 -81.77 -88.19
C ILE A 42 46.08 -80.98 -89.43
N ASP A 43 45.45 -79.82 -89.58
CA ASP A 43 45.81 -78.84 -90.60
C ASP A 43 46.95 -77.97 -90.07
N THR A 44 48.11 -78.07 -90.71
CA THR A 44 49.33 -77.30 -90.38
C THR A 44 49.55 -76.09 -91.28
N ASP A 45 48.83 -75.98 -92.39
CA ASP A 45 48.98 -74.91 -93.39
C ASP A 45 47.89 -73.85 -93.22
N ILE A 46 47.66 -73.47 -91.96
CA ILE A 46 46.65 -72.47 -91.58
C ILE A 46 47.27 -71.08 -91.43
N THR A 47 46.44 -70.06 -91.65
CA THR A 47 46.71 -68.67 -91.32
C THR A 47 45.77 -68.28 -90.18
N LEU A 48 46.33 -67.80 -89.07
CA LEU A 48 45.55 -67.33 -87.93
C LEU A 48 44.56 -66.23 -88.37
N THR A 49 43.43 -66.12 -87.67
CA THR A 49 42.27 -65.25 -87.98
C THR A 49 41.56 -65.48 -89.32
N THR A 50 41.99 -66.45 -90.13
CA THR A 50 41.24 -66.87 -91.33
C THR A 50 40.11 -67.82 -90.95
N ILE A 51 38.90 -67.56 -91.47
CA ILE A 51 37.78 -68.50 -91.36
C ILE A 51 38.00 -69.64 -92.34
N TYR A 52 37.97 -70.87 -91.85
CA TYR A 52 38.15 -72.07 -92.66
C TYR A 52 36.87 -72.90 -92.67
N THR A 53 36.41 -73.22 -93.87
CA THR A 53 35.31 -74.17 -94.09
C THR A 53 35.92 -75.50 -94.49
N TYR A 54 35.79 -76.50 -93.62
CA TYR A 54 36.26 -77.86 -93.88
C TYR A 54 35.11 -78.75 -94.30
N GLU A 55 35.39 -79.67 -95.21
CA GLU A 55 34.43 -80.60 -95.79
C GLU A 55 34.99 -82.01 -95.65
N ILE A 56 34.31 -82.87 -94.90
CA ILE A 56 34.80 -84.22 -94.58
C ILE A 56 33.86 -85.25 -95.19
N SER A 57 34.37 -86.10 -96.08
CA SER A 57 33.64 -87.21 -96.70
C SER A 57 34.15 -88.56 -96.20
N ALA A 58 33.25 -89.49 -95.93
CA ALA A 58 33.58 -90.86 -95.53
C ALA A 58 33.55 -91.79 -96.75
N CYS A 59 34.61 -92.57 -96.96
CA CYS A 59 34.83 -93.35 -98.18
C CYS A 59 35.04 -94.85 -97.90
N ASN A 60 34.65 -95.70 -98.84
CA ASN A 60 35.02 -97.10 -98.90
C ASN A 60 35.25 -97.56 -100.36
N SER A 61 35.39 -98.87 -100.58
CA SER A 61 35.66 -99.44 -101.91
C SER A 61 34.58 -99.19 -102.97
N VAL A 62 33.39 -98.72 -102.60
CA VAL A 62 32.31 -98.36 -103.53
C VAL A 62 32.35 -96.87 -103.92
N GLY A 63 32.84 -96.00 -103.04
CA GLY A 63 32.86 -94.55 -103.23
C GLY A 63 32.85 -93.76 -101.92
N CYS A 64 32.62 -92.45 -102.02
CA CYS A 64 32.54 -91.54 -100.89
C CYS A 64 31.12 -91.04 -100.64
N SER A 65 30.81 -90.70 -99.38
CA SER A 65 29.59 -90.00 -98.99
C SER A 65 29.58 -88.56 -99.52
N ALA A 66 28.43 -87.88 -99.38
CA ALA A 66 28.41 -86.42 -99.36
C ALA A 66 29.33 -85.91 -98.23
N ALA A 67 29.91 -84.72 -98.42
CA ALA A 67 30.74 -84.07 -97.42
C ALA A 67 29.91 -83.48 -96.28
N ALA A 68 30.43 -83.58 -95.05
CA ALA A 68 29.95 -82.81 -93.90
C ALA A 68 30.76 -81.52 -93.78
N GLU A 69 30.09 -80.38 -93.90
CA GLU A 69 30.68 -79.05 -93.74
C GLU A 69 30.90 -78.71 -92.24
N TYR A 70 32.01 -78.06 -91.93
CA TYR A 70 32.33 -77.56 -90.61
C TYR A 70 33.17 -76.27 -90.68
N ILE A 71 32.63 -75.17 -90.13
CA ILE A 71 33.29 -73.87 -90.13
C ILE A 71 34.10 -73.70 -88.84
N VAL A 72 35.38 -73.40 -88.99
CA VAL A 72 36.29 -73.00 -87.91
C VAL A 72 36.50 -71.49 -87.99
N ASN A 73 36.13 -70.79 -86.91
CA ASN A 73 36.30 -69.35 -86.77
C ASN A 73 36.89 -69.01 -85.39
N TYR A 74 38.15 -68.59 -85.38
CA TYR A 74 38.89 -68.22 -84.19
C TYR A 74 39.17 -66.72 -84.18
N SER A 75 38.72 -66.02 -83.15
CA SER A 75 38.93 -64.57 -82.96
C SER A 75 39.65 -64.25 -81.65
N VAL A 76 40.24 -63.05 -81.59
CA VAL A 76 40.62 -62.44 -80.31
C VAL A 76 39.39 -62.27 -79.40
N PRO A 77 39.55 -62.21 -78.07
CA PRO A 77 38.43 -62.07 -77.15
C PRO A 77 37.77 -60.68 -77.26
N PRO A 78 36.49 -60.53 -76.87
CA PRO A 78 35.86 -59.21 -76.79
C PRO A 78 36.45 -58.38 -75.64
N THR A 79 36.27 -57.06 -75.72
CA THR A 79 36.72 -56.09 -74.70
C THR A 79 36.10 -56.37 -73.32
N PRO A 80 36.88 -56.30 -72.22
CA PRO A 80 36.34 -56.44 -70.87
C PRO A 80 35.19 -55.46 -70.58
N GLN A 81 34.17 -55.93 -69.88
CA GLN A 81 33.02 -55.13 -69.44
C GLN A 81 32.99 -54.99 -67.91
N ASN A 82 32.27 -53.97 -67.43
CA ASN A 82 32.11 -53.66 -66.01
C ASN A 82 33.43 -53.49 -65.24
N LEU A 83 34.45 -52.92 -65.89
CA LEU A 83 35.71 -52.56 -65.23
C LEU A 83 35.42 -51.51 -64.16
N ASN A 84 35.77 -51.82 -62.91
CA ASN A 84 35.60 -50.94 -61.75
C ASN A 84 36.89 -50.91 -60.91
N ALA A 85 37.10 -49.83 -60.15
CA ALA A 85 38.23 -49.69 -59.23
C ALA A 85 37.78 -49.29 -57.81
N THR A 86 38.32 -49.95 -56.79
CA THR A 86 38.09 -49.61 -55.38
C THR A 86 39.39 -49.24 -54.66
N LEU A 87 39.32 -48.31 -53.70
CA LEU A 87 40.51 -47.76 -53.01
C LEU A 87 40.64 -48.38 -51.61
N ALA A 88 41.79 -48.99 -51.33
CA ALA A 88 42.17 -49.41 -49.98
C ALA A 88 43.30 -48.52 -49.45
N SER A 89 43.32 -48.29 -48.14
CA SER A 89 44.19 -47.28 -47.51
C SER A 89 45.29 -47.84 -46.61
N ASN A 90 45.28 -49.14 -46.31
CA ASN A 90 46.31 -49.79 -45.50
C ASN A 90 46.58 -51.23 -45.99
N PRO A 91 47.67 -51.50 -46.73
CA PRO A 91 48.49 -50.51 -47.44
C PRO A 91 47.67 -49.81 -48.54
N ALA A 92 48.17 -48.66 -49.01
CA ALA A 92 47.60 -47.93 -50.14
C ALA A 92 47.49 -48.83 -51.37
N ALA A 93 46.28 -48.99 -51.91
CA ALA A 93 46.05 -49.87 -53.06
C ALA A 93 44.83 -49.46 -53.88
N ILE A 94 44.84 -49.84 -55.16
CA ILE A 94 43.72 -49.72 -56.08
C ILE A 94 43.38 -51.13 -56.58
N THR A 95 42.19 -51.64 -56.27
CA THR A 95 41.74 -52.97 -56.69
C THR A 95 40.83 -52.83 -57.90
N LEU A 96 41.28 -53.30 -59.05
CA LEU A 96 40.49 -53.46 -60.27
C LEU A 96 39.69 -54.75 -60.24
N THR A 97 38.48 -54.71 -60.78
CA THR A 97 37.61 -55.89 -61.03
C THR A 97 36.90 -55.75 -62.36
N TRP A 98 36.68 -56.85 -63.08
CA TRP A 98 35.93 -56.90 -64.35
C TRP A 98 35.14 -58.22 -64.46
N ALA A 99 34.32 -58.36 -65.51
CA ALA A 99 33.60 -59.62 -65.78
C ALA A 99 34.47 -60.61 -66.56
N ALA A 100 34.29 -61.92 -66.31
CA ALA A 100 34.97 -62.99 -67.04
C ALA A 100 34.61 -62.97 -68.55
N ILE A 101 35.62 -63.09 -69.42
CA ILE A 101 35.49 -62.96 -70.86
C ILE A 101 35.66 -64.32 -71.56
N ASN A 102 34.62 -64.74 -72.29
CA ASN A 102 34.66 -65.97 -73.08
C ASN A 102 35.75 -65.89 -74.16
N GLY A 103 36.54 -66.96 -74.28
CA GLY A 103 37.67 -67.06 -75.22
C GLY A 103 38.96 -66.37 -74.75
N ALA A 104 38.98 -65.71 -73.58
CA ALA A 104 40.20 -65.16 -72.98
C ALA A 104 40.94 -66.21 -72.13
N THR A 105 42.27 -66.21 -72.17
CA THR A 105 43.15 -67.03 -71.33
C THR A 105 43.94 -66.23 -70.32
N SER A 106 44.10 -64.92 -70.55
CA SER A 106 44.72 -63.96 -69.64
C SER A 106 44.19 -62.55 -69.88
N TYR A 107 44.51 -61.63 -68.96
CA TYR A 107 44.22 -60.22 -69.06
C TYR A 107 45.51 -59.42 -68.92
N ASN A 108 45.75 -58.52 -69.88
CA ASN A 108 46.85 -57.56 -69.82
C ASN A 108 46.34 -56.24 -69.23
N ILE A 109 46.93 -55.82 -68.11
CA ILE A 109 46.63 -54.55 -67.43
C ILE A 109 47.77 -53.58 -67.69
N SER A 110 47.48 -52.43 -68.29
CA SER A 110 48.43 -51.32 -68.40
C SER A 110 48.00 -50.15 -67.53
N ARG A 111 48.90 -49.67 -66.66
CA ARG A 111 48.68 -48.52 -65.78
C ARG A 111 49.46 -47.31 -66.25
N ARG A 112 48.84 -46.14 -66.20
CA ARG A 112 49.48 -44.82 -66.36
C ARG A 112 49.14 -43.91 -65.18
N SER A 113 50.14 -43.34 -64.51
CA SER A 113 49.96 -42.22 -63.57
C SER A 113 50.15 -40.87 -64.27
N ALA A 114 49.46 -39.84 -63.78
CA ALA A 114 49.64 -38.45 -64.25
C ALA A 114 50.71 -37.67 -63.45
N ALA A 115 51.39 -38.31 -62.49
CA ALA A 115 52.39 -37.69 -61.64
C ALA A 115 53.79 -37.81 -62.27
N GLY A 116 54.27 -36.71 -62.86
CA GLY A 116 55.62 -36.60 -63.43
C GLY A 116 55.62 -36.21 -64.91
N SER A 117 56.77 -35.72 -65.40
CA SER A 117 56.96 -35.23 -66.77
C SER A 117 57.09 -36.34 -67.83
N ASN A 118 57.00 -37.61 -67.44
CA ASN A 118 56.95 -38.75 -68.36
C ASN A 118 56.01 -39.83 -67.81
N PRO A 119 54.86 -40.13 -68.45
CA PRO A 119 53.90 -41.12 -67.95
C PRO A 119 54.43 -42.54 -68.12
N ASN A 120 54.93 -43.13 -67.04
CA ASN A 120 55.33 -44.55 -67.01
C ASN A 120 54.10 -45.44 -67.30
N ILE A 121 54.21 -46.27 -68.33
CA ILE A 121 53.25 -47.34 -68.62
C ILE A 121 53.79 -48.64 -68.03
N GLU A 122 53.14 -49.15 -66.99
CA GLU A 122 53.45 -50.45 -66.41
C GLU A 122 52.46 -51.49 -66.90
N ASN A 123 52.98 -52.57 -67.49
CA ASN A 123 52.18 -53.68 -68.02
C ASN A 123 52.30 -54.88 -67.08
N MET A 124 51.15 -55.43 -66.68
CA MET A 124 51.00 -56.61 -65.84
C MET A 124 50.11 -57.62 -66.55
N GLU A 125 50.25 -58.91 -66.25
CA GLU A 125 49.39 -59.97 -66.77
C GLU A 125 48.84 -60.81 -65.63
N VAL A 126 47.54 -61.12 -65.68
CA VAL A 126 46.84 -61.98 -64.72
C VAL A 126 45.90 -62.94 -65.43
N THR A 127 45.57 -64.07 -64.82
CA THR A 127 44.61 -65.04 -65.36
C THR A 127 43.20 -64.91 -64.78
N GLY A 128 43.04 -64.26 -63.62
CA GLY A 128 41.74 -64.01 -62.99
C GLY A 128 41.16 -62.63 -63.29
N GLU A 129 39.93 -62.38 -62.81
CA GLU A 129 39.10 -61.22 -63.14
C GLU A 129 39.32 -60.01 -62.22
N SER A 130 40.45 -59.96 -61.50
CA SER A 130 40.79 -58.86 -60.61
C SER A 130 42.30 -58.64 -60.54
N TYR A 131 42.69 -57.40 -60.24
CA TYR A 131 44.09 -57.02 -60.03
C TYR A 131 44.18 -55.99 -58.90
N ARG A 132 44.92 -56.32 -57.83
CA ARG A 132 45.16 -55.41 -56.69
C ARG A 132 46.51 -54.73 -56.85
N ASP A 133 46.48 -53.48 -57.27
CA ASP A 133 47.67 -52.65 -57.41
C ASP A 133 48.07 -52.02 -56.07
N THR A 134 49.25 -52.34 -55.57
CA THR A 134 49.83 -51.77 -54.34
C THR A 134 51.11 -50.97 -54.59
N LYS A 135 51.54 -50.83 -55.85
CA LYS A 135 52.89 -50.37 -56.17
C LYS A 135 52.89 -48.86 -56.42
N ASP A 136 53.65 -48.10 -55.63
CA ASP A 136 53.86 -46.66 -55.84
C ASP A 136 52.56 -45.82 -55.92
N ILE A 137 51.51 -46.25 -55.19
CA ILE A 137 50.21 -45.56 -55.14
C ILE A 137 50.31 -44.30 -54.27
N ALA A 138 50.58 -43.16 -54.94
CA ALA A 138 50.72 -41.85 -54.33
C ALA A 138 49.39 -41.09 -54.13
N LEU A 139 49.29 -40.35 -53.01
CA LEU A 139 48.18 -39.45 -52.66
C LEU A 139 47.99 -38.34 -53.70
N GLY A 140 46.74 -38.03 -54.03
CA GLY A 140 46.37 -36.98 -55.00
C GLY A 140 46.65 -37.34 -56.46
N THR A 141 47.22 -38.51 -56.74
CA THR A 141 47.55 -38.93 -58.10
C THR A 141 46.36 -39.57 -58.80
N THR A 142 46.13 -39.16 -60.05
CA THR A 142 45.16 -39.82 -60.94
C THR A 142 45.84 -40.92 -61.74
N TYR A 143 45.26 -42.11 -61.69
CA TYR A 143 45.67 -43.30 -62.44
C TYR A 143 44.67 -43.60 -63.53
N THR A 144 45.16 -43.84 -64.75
CA THR A 144 44.40 -44.46 -65.83
C THR A 144 44.83 -45.92 -65.92
N TYR A 145 43.89 -46.84 -65.74
CA TYR A 145 44.09 -48.26 -65.99
C TYR A 145 43.43 -48.64 -67.31
N GLN A 146 44.06 -49.55 -68.03
CA GLN A 146 43.45 -50.24 -69.17
C GLN A 146 43.57 -51.74 -68.97
N VAL A 147 42.51 -52.49 -69.28
CA VAL A 147 42.48 -53.95 -69.23
C VAL A 147 42.10 -54.48 -70.61
N LYS A 148 42.89 -55.40 -71.15
CA LYS A 148 42.62 -56.13 -72.40
C LYS A 148 42.46 -57.60 -72.08
N ALA A 149 41.48 -58.26 -72.69
CA ALA A 149 41.35 -59.71 -72.65
C ALA A 149 42.20 -60.32 -73.78
N CYS A 150 43.04 -61.31 -73.47
CA CYS A 150 44.03 -61.86 -74.39
C CYS A 150 43.86 -63.38 -74.55
N ASN A 151 44.15 -63.87 -75.76
CA ASN A 151 44.35 -65.28 -76.06
C ASN A 151 45.49 -65.46 -77.07
N LEU A 152 45.70 -66.68 -77.56
CA LEU A 152 46.80 -67.02 -78.47
C LEU A 152 46.79 -66.24 -79.81
N LEU A 153 45.66 -65.63 -80.18
CA LEU A 153 45.50 -64.83 -81.40
C LEU A 153 45.82 -63.34 -81.18
N GLY A 154 46.02 -62.94 -79.93
CA GLY A 154 46.23 -61.54 -79.52
C GLY A 154 45.20 -61.06 -78.49
N CYS A 155 45.15 -59.75 -78.30
CA CYS A 155 44.35 -59.09 -77.28
C CYS A 155 43.21 -58.25 -77.87
N SER A 156 42.14 -58.09 -77.09
CA SER A 156 41.05 -57.16 -77.33
C SER A 156 41.53 -55.70 -77.38
N THR A 157 40.66 -54.80 -77.85
CA THR A 157 40.79 -53.38 -77.51
C THR A 157 40.65 -53.19 -75.98
N PRO A 158 41.24 -52.14 -75.39
CA PRO A 158 41.24 -51.95 -73.94
C PRO A 158 39.91 -51.40 -73.40
N ALA A 159 39.43 -51.99 -72.30
CA ALA A 159 38.53 -51.30 -71.38
C ALA A 159 39.35 -50.32 -70.54
N SER A 160 38.90 -49.08 -70.33
CA SER A 160 39.65 -48.06 -69.59
C SER A 160 38.90 -47.58 -68.35
N PHE A 161 39.61 -47.34 -67.25
CA PHE A 161 39.08 -46.75 -66.01
C PHE A 161 40.02 -45.67 -65.49
N ILE A 162 39.47 -44.54 -65.05
CA ILE A 162 40.25 -43.42 -64.48
C ILE A 162 39.84 -43.27 -63.02
N VAL A 163 40.82 -43.24 -62.12
CA VAL A 163 40.58 -43.11 -60.67
C VAL A 163 41.65 -42.27 -60.00
N ALA A 164 41.23 -41.35 -59.13
CA ALA A 164 42.12 -40.55 -58.30
C ALA A 164 42.30 -41.19 -56.92
N TYR A 165 43.55 -41.44 -56.50
CA TYR A 165 43.83 -41.94 -55.16
C TYR A 165 43.83 -40.77 -54.15
N SER A 166 42.67 -40.48 -53.58
CA SER A 166 42.50 -39.48 -52.52
C SER A 166 42.74 -40.07 -51.12
N GLY A 167 42.84 -39.20 -50.11
CA GLY A 167 42.90 -39.58 -48.69
C GLY A 167 41.51 -39.79 -48.06
N PRO A 168 41.41 -39.76 -46.72
CA PRO A 168 40.11 -39.65 -46.06
C PRO A 168 39.48 -38.28 -46.37
N ALA A 169 38.15 -38.19 -46.27
CA ALA A 169 37.47 -36.90 -46.34
C ALA A 169 37.86 -36.00 -45.15
N GLN A 170 37.82 -34.69 -45.35
CA GLN A 170 37.99 -33.71 -44.27
C GLN A 170 36.80 -33.80 -43.28
N PRO A 171 37.03 -33.78 -41.95
CA PRO A 171 35.94 -33.73 -40.97
C PRO A 171 35.06 -32.50 -41.17
N GLN A 172 33.75 -32.72 -41.14
CA GLN A 172 32.72 -31.68 -41.23
C GLN A 172 31.96 -31.58 -39.91
N ASN A 173 31.23 -30.47 -39.74
CA ASN A 173 30.36 -30.21 -38.58
C ASN A 173 31.04 -30.39 -37.22
N LEU A 174 32.33 -29.99 -37.14
CA LEU A 174 33.02 -29.84 -35.85
C LEU A 174 32.28 -28.79 -35.01
N ARG A 175 31.77 -29.23 -33.86
CA ARG A 175 31.07 -28.42 -32.88
C ARG A 175 31.61 -28.69 -31.48
N ALA A 176 31.53 -27.69 -30.62
CA ALA A 176 31.94 -27.76 -29.23
C ALA A 176 30.76 -27.43 -28.32
N THR A 177 30.69 -28.10 -27.18
CA THR A 177 29.76 -27.78 -26.09
C THR A 177 30.53 -27.81 -24.79
N LEU A 178 30.33 -26.80 -23.93
CA LEU A 178 30.87 -26.85 -22.57
C LEU A 178 30.19 -27.99 -21.81
N SER A 179 30.98 -28.90 -21.25
CA SER A 179 30.44 -30.04 -20.51
C SER A 179 29.95 -29.60 -19.13
N SER A 180 29.07 -30.39 -18.50
CA SER A 180 28.61 -30.14 -17.12
C SER A 180 29.71 -30.33 -16.06
N SER A 181 30.84 -30.92 -16.44
CA SER A 181 32.03 -31.04 -15.59
C SER A 181 32.88 -29.79 -15.70
N PRO A 182 33.31 -29.17 -14.58
CA PRO A 182 34.18 -28.01 -14.62
C PRO A 182 35.49 -28.33 -15.34
N ASN A 183 36.07 -27.29 -15.96
CA ASN A 183 37.31 -27.36 -16.74
C ASN A 183 37.25 -28.33 -17.91
N SER A 184 36.10 -28.41 -18.63
CA SER A 184 36.02 -29.29 -19.80
C SER A 184 35.20 -28.76 -20.99
N VAL A 185 35.67 -29.08 -22.20
CA VAL A 185 35.02 -28.84 -23.50
C VAL A 185 34.81 -30.18 -24.19
N THR A 186 33.58 -30.48 -24.60
CA THR A 186 33.24 -31.66 -25.40
C THR A 186 33.18 -31.27 -26.89
N LEU A 187 34.00 -31.89 -27.72
CA LEU A 187 34.04 -31.76 -29.17
C LEU A 187 33.29 -32.93 -29.83
N THR A 188 32.50 -32.67 -30.86
CA THR A 188 31.91 -33.71 -31.73
C THR A 188 31.98 -33.30 -33.21
N TRP A 189 32.04 -34.29 -34.11
CA TRP A 189 32.17 -34.10 -35.56
C TRP A 189 31.55 -35.26 -36.34
N ASP A 190 31.34 -35.10 -37.65
CA ASP A 190 30.76 -36.15 -38.49
C ASP A 190 31.79 -37.17 -39.01
N ALA A 191 31.32 -38.38 -39.31
CA ALA A 191 32.14 -39.47 -39.82
C ALA A 191 32.73 -39.15 -41.22
N SER A 192 34.05 -39.02 -41.29
CA SER A 192 34.79 -38.84 -42.53
C SER A 192 34.94 -40.14 -43.30
N SER A 193 34.49 -40.18 -44.56
CA SER A 193 34.64 -41.37 -45.41
C SER A 193 36.12 -41.78 -45.54
N ARG A 194 36.40 -43.07 -45.38
CA ARG A 194 37.75 -43.68 -45.44
C ARG A 194 38.71 -43.27 -44.32
N ALA A 195 38.26 -42.54 -43.29
CA ALA A 195 39.03 -42.39 -42.05
C ALA A 195 38.99 -43.69 -41.24
N THR A 196 40.10 -44.04 -40.59
CA THR A 196 40.21 -45.15 -39.64
C THR A 196 40.43 -44.66 -38.20
N PHE A 197 40.93 -43.44 -38.03
CA PHE A 197 41.02 -42.74 -36.75
C PHE A 197 41.03 -41.22 -36.93
N TYR A 198 40.90 -40.49 -35.83
CA TYR A 198 40.98 -39.03 -35.78
C TYR A 198 42.07 -38.56 -34.81
N LYS A 199 42.59 -37.35 -35.02
CA LYS A 199 43.46 -36.63 -34.07
C LYS A 199 42.82 -35.30 -33.71
N ILE A 200 43.05 -34.83 -32.48
CA ILE A 200 42.56 -33.52 -32.00
C ILE A 200 43.76 -32.62 -31.77
N THR A 201 43.70 -31.40 -32.29
CA THR A 201 44.65 -30.33 -31.97
C THR A 201 43.96 -29.13 -31.35
N ARG A 202 44.59 -28.54 -30.33
CA ARG A 202 44.19 -27.30 -29.65
C ARG A 202 45.37 -26.33 -29.71
N ASP A 203 45.17 -25.17 -30.32
CA ASP A 203 46.20 -24.13 -30.47
C ASP A 203 47.54 -24.68 -31.01
N THR A 204 47.46 -25.50 -32.06
CA THR A 204 48.55 -26.24 -32.71
C THR A 204 49.17 -27.41 -31.92
N VAL A 205 48.77 -27.64 -30.67
CA VAL A 205 49.21 -28.78 -29.85
C VAL A 205 48.30 -29.98 -30.08
N GLU A 206 48.86 -31.16 -30.36
CA GLU A 206 48.10 -32.42 -30.46
C GLU A 206 47.69 -32.91 -29.07
N LEU A 207 46.38 -33.01 -28.82
CA LEU A 207 45.81 -33.52 -27.56
C LEU A 207 45.57 -35.05 -27.60
N ASN A 208 45.44 -35.64 -28.79
CA ASN A 208 45.26 -37.07 -28.95
C ASN A 208 45.77 -37.58 -30.32
N ALA A 209 46.43 -38.75 -30.29
CA ALA A 209 47.09 -39.34 -31.46
C ALA A 209 46.22 -40.30 -32.30
N ALA A 210 45.16 -40.90 -31.75
CA ALA A 210 44.27 -41.82 -32.48
C ALA A 210 42.93 -42.10 -31.74
N LEU A 211 41.87 -41.42 -32.15
CA LEU A 211 40.49 -41.66 -31.72
C LEU A 211 39.71 -42.45 -32.78
N THR A 212 39.01 -43.51 -32.40
CA THR A 212 38.02 -44.20 -33.27
C THR A 212 36.59 -43.70 -33.08
N HIS A 213 36.36 -42.88 -32.05
CA HIS A 213 35.07 -42.27 -31.72
C HIS A 213 34.93 -40.88 -32.36
N LEU A 214 33.69 -40.41 -32.52
CA LEU A 214 33.34 -39.10 -33.10
C LEU A 214 33.13 -38.01 -32.02
N THR A 215 33.71 -38.23 -30.84
CA THR A 215 33.62 -37.34 -29.69
C THR A 215 34.95 -37.32 -28.94
N TYR A 216 35.30 -36.18 -28.36
CA TYR A 216 36.46 -36.01 -27.49
C TYR A 216 36.13 -34.99 -26.39
N ILE A 217 36.55 -35.27 -25.15
CA ILE A 217 36.42 -34.32 -24.05
C ILE A 217 37.83 -33.83 -23.71
N ASP A 218 38.08 -32.56 -23.94
CA ASP A 218 39.24 -31.85 -23.42
C ASP A 218 38.94 -31.46 -21.97
N THR A 219 39.77 -31.91 -21.02
CA THR A 219 39.61 -31.65 -19.57
C THR A 219 40.71 -30.75 -19.00
N ASP A 220 41.50 -30.10 -19.85
CA ASP A 220 42.64 -29.25 -19.47
C ASP A 220 42.43 -27.80 -19.96
N VAL A 221 41.22 -27.26 -19.76
CA VAL A 221 40.87 -25.89 -20.19
C VAL A 221 40.81 -24.92 -19.00
N ASN A 222 41.30 -23.71 -19.24
CA ASN A 222 41.41 -22.64 -18.25
C ASN A 222 40.37 -21.56 -18.50
N LEU A 223 39.73 -21.10 -17.42
CA LEU A 223 38.76 -20.01 -17.43
C LEU A 223 39.28 -18.75 -18.13
N ARG A 224 38.39 -18.10 -18.88
CA ARG A 224 38.64 -16.86 -19.65
C ARG A 224 39.70 -17.03 -20.76
N THR A 225 39.83 -18.24 -21.31
CA THR A 225 40.76 -18.54 -22.41
C THR A 225 39.97 -18.92 -23.67
N THR A 226 40.35 -18.33 -24.81
CA THR A 226 39.86 -18.72 -26.13
C THR A 226 40.75 -19.80 -26.70
N TYR A 227 40.16 -20.94 -27.06
CA TYR A 227 40.85 -22.09 -27.66
C TYR A 227 40.49 -22.24 -29.14
N SER A 228 41.44 -22.66 -29.98
CA SER A 228 41.23 -23.01 -31.38
C SER A 228 41.41 -24.52 -31.59
N TYR A 229 40.31 -25.23 -31.81
CA TYR A 229 40.29 -26.67 -32.04
C TYR A 229 40.25 -27.04 -33.53
N GLN A 230 40.95 -28.11 -33.91
CA GLN A 230 40.80 -28.80 -35.20
C GLN A 230 40.77 -30.31 -35.00
N VAL A 231 40.05 -31.00 -35.89
CA VAL A 231 40.03 -32.46 -35.97
C VAL A 231 40.71 -32.90 -37.26
N SER A 232 41.60 -33.88 -37.18
CA SER A 232 42.21 -34.50 -38.36
C SER A 232 41.59 -35.87 -38.61
N ALA A 233 40.97 -36.11 -39.77
CA ALA A 233 40.63 -37.47 -40.21
C ALA A 233 41.86 -38.15 -40.80
N CYS A 234 42.20 -39.35 -40.33
CA CYS A 234 43.40 -40.08 -40.73
C CYS A 234 43.07 -41.52 -41.17
N ASN A 235 43.84 -42.07 -42.11
CA ASN A 235 43.65 -43.44 -42.62
C ASN A 235 44.93 -44.31 -42.59
N GLY A 236 45.94 -43.91 -41.81
CA GLY A 236 47.27 -44.54 -41.75
C GLY A 236 48.24 -44.09 -42.85
N ALA A 237 47.74 -43.71 -44.04
CA ALA A 237 48.57 -43.19 -45.14
C ALA A 237 48.57 -41.65 -45.22
N SER A 238 47.52 -40.99 -44.72
CA SER A 238 47.33 -39.54 -44.82
C SER A 238 46.36 -39.04 -43.76
N CYS A 239 46.42 -37.73 -43.46
CA CYS A 239 45.49 -37.03 -42.57
C CYS A 239 45.00 -35.72 -43.21
N PHE A 240 43.73 -35.36 -43.00
CA PHE A 240 43.13 -34.10 -43.47
C PHE A 240 42.42 -33.38 -42.31
N ILE A 241 42.75 -32.11 -42.10
CA ILE A 241 42.31 -31.29 -40.94
C ILE A 241 41.02 -30.53 -41.24
N SER A 242 40.10 -30.44 -40.27
CA SER A 242 38.90 -29.60 -40.34
C SER A 242 39.23 -28.11 -40.42
N ALA A 243 38.23 -27.28 -40.73
CA ALA A 243 38.29 -25.87 -40.37
C ALA A 243 38.50 -25.71 -38.85
N SER A 244 39.14 -24.61 -38.44
CA SER A 244 39.35 -24.29 -37.02
C SER A 244 38.07 -23.80 -36.37
N LEU A 245 37.66 -24.44 -35.28
CA LEU A 245 36.59 -23.99 -34.41
C LEU A 245 37.19 -23.20 -33.24
N ARG A 246 36.79 -21.93 -33.09
CA ARG A 246 37.11 -21.14 -31.89
C ARG A 246 36.07 -21.44 -30.81
N VAL A 247 36.53 -21.58 -29.57
CA VAL A 247 35.71 -21.83 -28.39
C VAL A 247 36.19 -20.92 -27.26
N ASP A 248 35.34 -19.99 -26.83
CA ASP A 248 35.60 -19.13 -25.69
C ASP A 248 35.21 -19.84 -24.39
N TYR A 249 36.19 -20.31 -23.61
CA TYR A 249 35.92 -20.97 -22.33
C TYR A 249 35.78 -19.93 -21.21
N SER A 250 34.60 -19.31 -21.11
CA SER A 250 34.26 -18.29 -20.12
C SER A 250 32.91 -18.54 -19.44
N VAL A 251 32.74 -18.00 -18.24
CA VAL A 251 31.39 -17.88 -17.63
C VAL A 251 30.51 -16.95 -18.47
N PRO A 252 29.17 -17.06 -18.41
CA PRO A 252 28.27 -16.20 -19.17
C PRO A 252 28.39 -14.72 -18.77
N ALA A 253 27.89 -13.83 -19.63
CA ALA A 253 27.69 -12.44 -19.25
C ALA A 253 26.73 -12.34 -18.04
N THR A 254 26.91 -11.32 -17.21
CA THR A 254 25.94 -11.01 -16.13
C THR A 254 24.60 -10.62 -16.75
N PRO A 255 23.47 -11.20 -16.30
CA PRO A 255 22.14 -10.79 -16.75
C PRO A 255 21.89 -9.30 -16.48
N THR A 256 21.04 -8.67 -17.28
CA THR A 256 20.76 -7.22 -17.17
C THR A 256 19.27 -6.94 -17.05
N ALA A 257 18.92 -5.75 -16.55
CA ALA A 257 17.55 -5.32 -16.34
C ALA A 257 16.72 -6.33 -15.52
N LEU A 258 17.25 -6.76 -14.38
CA LEU A 258 16.43 -7.40 -13.35
C LEU A 258 15.40 -6.38 -12.86
N ASN A 259 14.12 -6.76 -12.92
CA ASN A 259 13.00 -5.99 -12.38
C ASN A 259 12.18 -6.91 -11.48
N LEU A 260 11.80 -6.41 -10.31
CA LEU A 260 10.91 -7.08 -9.36
C LEU A 260 9.51 -6.47 -9.39
N ALA A 261 8.50 -7.31 -9.53
CA ALA A 261 7.08 -6.91 -9.51
C ALA A 261 6.28 -7.77 -8.53
N ARG A 262 5.17 -7.23 -8.01
CA ARG A 262 4.21 -8.00 -7.21
C ARG A 262 3.20 -8.69 -8.11
N SER A 263 2.81 -9.90 -7.72
CA SER A 263 1.82 -10.73 -8.38
C SER A 263 0.84 -11.29 -7.36
N SER A 264 -0.27 -11.88 -7.80
CA SER A 264 -1.18 -12.64 -6.93
C SER A 264 -0.52 -13.86 -6.28
N GLU A 265 0.59 -14.33 -6.84
CA GLU A 265 1.34 -15.52 -6.41
C GLU A 265 2.70 -15.13 -5.80
N GLY A 266 2.90 -13.90 -5.29
CA GLY A 266 4.17 -13.49 -4.68
C GLY A 266 4.97 -12.53 -5.57
N ILE A 267 6.28 -12.75 -5.72
CA ILE A 267 7.17 -11.81 -6.44
C ILE A 267 7.56 -12.38 -7.82
N ASP A 268 7.24 -11.61 -8.86
CA ASP A 268 7.70 -11.83 -10.23
C ASP A 268 9.08 -11.19 -10.42
N LEU A 269 10.06 -11.99 -10.85
CA LEU A 269 11.37 -11.56 -11.31
C LEU A 269 11.37 -11.61 -12.84
N THR A 270 11.79 -10.53 -13.49
CA THR A 270 12.06 -10.51 -14.94
C THR A 270 13.46 -9.99 -15.21
N TRP A 271 14.19 -10.57 -16.17
CA TRP A 271 15.52 -10.12 -16.58
C TRP A 271 15.79 -10.41 -18.06
N SER A 272 16.69 -9.65 -18.68
CA SER A 272 17.13 -9.89 -20.05
C SER A 272 17.91 -11.21 -20.14
N PRO A 273 17.48 -12.20 -20.96
CA PRO A 273 18.21 -13.44 -21.12
C PRO A 273 19.61 -13.24 -21.73
N VAL A 274 20.59 -13.97 -21.19
CA VAL A 274 21.96 -14.02 -21.70
C VAL A 274 22.02 -14.99 -22.88
N THR A 275 22.26 -14.47 -24.07
CA THR A 275 22.42 -15.29 -25.29
C THR A 275 23.80 -15.95 -25.35
N SER A 276 23.87 -17.29 -25.46
CA SER A 276 25.12 -17.99 -25.77
C SER A 276 25.47 -17.88 -27.26
N VAL A 277 26.75 -17.62 -27.56
CA VAL A 277 27.29 -17.61 -28.93
C VAL A 277 27.56 -19.02 -29.49
N ASN A 278 27.64 -20.04 -28.63
CA ASN A 278 28.02 -21.41 -29.00
C ASN A 278 26.87 -22.43 -28.85
N ALA A 279 25.62 -21.96 -28.71
CA ALA A 279 24.46 -22.78 -28.35
C ALA A 279 24.64 -23.58 -27.03
N GLU A 280 25.36 -23.01 -26.06
CA GLU A 280 25.49 -23.59 -24.72
C GLU A 280 24.19 -23.44 -23.92
N MET A 281 23.91 -24.43 -23.08
CA MET A 281 22.81 -24.37 -22.12
C MET A 281 23.15 -23.37 -21.00
N ILE A 282 22.42 -22.26 -20.93
CA ILE A 282 22.49 -21.31 -19.82
C ILE A 282 21.46 -21.71 -18.74
N VAL A 283 21.93 -21.81 -17.50
CA VAL A 283 21.09 -22.03 -16.31
C VAL A 283 21.20 -20.80 -15.41
N TYR A 284 20.07 -20.27 -14.97
CA TYR A 284 20.06 -19.16 -14.02
C TYR A 284 20.01 -19.68 -12.59
N THR A 285 20.85 -19.13 -11.71
CA THR A 285 20.76 -19.30 -10.25
C THR A 285 20.20 -18.03 -9.63
N ILE A 286 19.10 -18.17 -8.90
CA ILE A 286 18.42 -17.07 -8.20
C ILE A 286 18.64 -17.28 -6.70
N ASN A 287 19.27 -16.31 -6.03
CA ASN A 287 19.42 -16.28 -4.58
C ASN A 287 18.50 -15.18 -4.02
N ARG A 288 17.84 -15.45 -2.88
CA ARG A 288 17.03 -14.47 -2.15
C ARG A 288 17.58 -14.24 -0.74
N SER A 289 17.71 -12.98 -0.34
CA SER A 289 17.89 -12.57 1.05
C SER A 289 16.72 -11.70 1.55
N GLY A 290 16.43 -11.79 2.84
CA GLY A 290 15.18 -11.32 3.46
C GLY A 290 14.29 -12.51 3.86
N GLY A 291 13.74 -12.49 5.07
CA GLY A 291 13.06 -13.64 5.68
C GLY A 291 13.99 -14.65 6.35
N ALA A 292 13.44 -15.78 6.80
CA ALA A 292 14.16 -16.80 7.58
C ALA A 292 15.05 -17.74 6.75
N ASP A 293 14.69 -17.95 5.47
CA ASP A 293 15.32 -18.93 4.59
C ASP A 293 16.01 -18.29 3.37
N GLN A 294 17.24 -18.75 3.09
CA GLN A 294 17.95 -18.57 1.82
C GLN A 294 17.49 -19.64 0.82
N GLU A 295 16.90 -19.22 -0.30
CA GLU A 295 16.48 -20.13 -1.37
C GLU A 295 17.37 -19.97 -2.61
N VAL A 296 17.79 -21.09 -3.21
CA VAL A 296 18.60 -21.15 -4.44
C VAL A 296 17.84 -21.93 -5.50
N VAL A 297 17.24 -21.23 -6.46
CA VAL A 297 16.48 -21.86 -7.55
C VAL A 297 17.31 -21.91 -8.83
N ARG A 298 17.32 -23.07 -9.50
CA ARG A 298 17.88 -23.24 -10.86
C ARG A 298 16.76 -23.24 -11.90
N GLN A 299 16.91 -22.44 -12.95
CA GLN A 299 15.93 -22.34 -14.03
C GLN A 299 16.57 -22.33 -15.41
N PHE A 300 15.85 -22.90 -16.39
CA PHE A 300 16.20 -22.87 -17.79
C PHE A 300 15.47 -21.72 -18.52
N ASP A 301 16.27 -20.84 -19.13
CA ASP A 301 16.01 -20.16 -20.40
C ASP A 301 14.67 -19.42 -20.62
N THR A 302 14.15 -18.70 -19.61
CA THR A 302 12.87 -17.96 -19.74
C THR A 302 12.92 -16.48 -19.34
N GLY A 303 14.00 -15.97 -18.74
CA GLY A 303 14.11 -14.55 -18.34
C GLY A 303 13.06 -14.10 -17.31
N TYR A 304 12.35 -15.04 -16.69
CA TYR A 304 11.18 -14.81 -15.86
C TYR A 304 11.05 -15.89 -14.80
N LYS A 305 10.79 -15.51 -13.55
CA LYS A 305 10.47 -16.43 -12.46
C LYS A 305 9.48 -15.80 -11.48
N ASN A 306 8.41 -16.52 -11.17
CA ASN A 306 7.61 -16.24 -9.98
C ASN A 306 8.15 -17.03 -8.77
N LEU A 307 8.29 -16.39 -7.60
CA LEU A 307 8.68 -17.03 -6.33
C LEU A 307 7.68 -16.72 -5.21
N ASN A 308 7.18 -17.80 -4.60
CA ASN A 308 6.03 -17.79 -3.70
C ASN A 308 6.25 -18.58 -2.40
N LYS A 309 7.39 -18.40 -1.73
CA LYS A 309 7.68 -19.13 -0.48
C LYS A 309 8.01 -18.17 0.64
N ASP A 310 7.24 -18.17 1.72
CA ASP A 310 7.53 -17.47 2.97
C ASP A 310 7.79 -15.94 2.81
N ILE A 311 6.94 -15.28 2.02
CA ILE A 311 6.98 -13.82 1.80
C ILE A 311 6.15 -13.10 2.88
N ALA A 312 6.81 -12.38 3.78
CA ALA A 312 6.20 -11.66 4.89
C ALA A 312 6.02 -10.16 4.58
N PHE A 313 4.90 -9.59 5.01
CA PHE A 313 4.67 -8.15 4.90
C PHE A 313 5.66 -7.32 5.73
N GLY A 314 5.95 -6.11 5.28
CA GLY A 314 6.90 -5.20 5.92
C GLY A 314 8.37 -5.60 5.75
N THR A 315 8.67 -6.64 4.98
CA THR A 315 10.03 -7.15 4.76
C THR A 315 10.59 -6.63 3.43
N MET A 316 11.85 -6.20 3.45
CA MET A 316 12.63 -5.94 2.23
C MET A 316 13.20 -7.26 1.72
N TYR A 317 12.94 -7.58 0.45
CA TYR A 317 13.51 -8.75 -0.23
C TYR A 317 14.49 -8.31 -1.30
N THR A 318 15.68 -8.88 -1.24
CA THR A 318 16.75 -8.67 -2.22
C THR A 318 16.94 -9.95 -3.01
N TYR A 319 16.94 -9.84 -4.34
CA TYR A 319 17.12 -10.96 -5.26
C TYR A 319 18.37 -10.76 -6.11
N GLN A 320 19.19 -11.82 -6.18
CA GLN A 320 20.40 -11.87 -6.99
C GLN A 320 20.25 -12.95 -8.06
N VAL A 321 20.46 -12.59 -9.33
CA VAL A 321 20.36 -13.52 -10.48
C VAL A 321 21.69 -13.61 -11.21
N SER A 322 22.28 -14.79 -11.27
CA SER A 322 23.48 -15.11 -12.06
C SER A 322 23.13 -16.08 -13.20
N ALA A 323 23.80 -15.93 -14.35
CA ALA A 323 23.76 -16.89 -15.45
C ALA A 323 24.96 -17.84 -15.36
N CYS A 324 24.74 -19.14 -15.54
CA CYS A 324 25.74 -20.19 -15.39
C CYS A 324 25.81 -21.11 -16.61
N ASN A 325 27.02 -21.54 -16.98
CA ASN A 325 27.30 -22.59 -17.96
C ASN A 325 28.31 -23.60 -17.36
N GLY A 326 28.86 -24.51 -18.17
CA GLY A 326 29.87 -25.48 -17.73
C GLY A 326 31.17 -24.88 -17.17
N ALA A 327 31.45 -23.61 -17.45
CA ALA A 327 32.59 -22.89 -16.88
C ALA A 327 32.31 -22.29 -15.49
N GLY A 328 31.05 -22.18 -15.08
CA GLY A 328 30.61 -21.57 -13.82
C GLY A 328 29.59 -20.44 -14.03
N CYS A 329 29.40 -19.64 -12.98
CA CYS A 329 28.40 -18.57 -12.95
C CYS A 329 29.00 -17.17 -13.13
N SER A 330 28.21 -16.26 -13.72
CA SER A 330 28.47 -14.83 -13.78
C SER A 330 28.42 -14.19 -12.39
N ALA A 331 28.93 -12.95 -12.26
CA ALA A 331 28.51 -12.08 -11.17
C ALA A 331 26.99 -11.85 -11.26
N PRO A 332 26.28 -11.70 -10.12
CA PRO A 332 24.84 -11.51 -10.13
C PRO A 332 24.46 -10.09 -10.60
N THR A 333 23.26 -9.97 -11.17
CA THR A 333 22.50 -8.71 -11.12
C THR A 333 21.60 -8.75 -9.89
N GLU A 334 21.40 -7.60 -9.25
CA GLU A 334 20.69 -7.48 -7.97
C GLU A 334 19.63 -6.38 -8.06
N ASP A 335 18.46 -6.65 -7.48
CA ASP A 335 17.38 -5.68 -7.26
C ASP A 335 16.71 -5.97 -5.90
N SER A 336 16.02 -4.99 -5.33
CA SER A 336 15.35 -5.11 -4.03
C SER A 336 13.95 -4.52 -4.04
N ILE A 337 12.98 -5.25 -3.50
CA ILE A 337 11.58 -4.83 -3.38
C ILE A 337 11.12 -4.86 -1.92
N PHE A 338 10.44 -3.80 -1.48
CA PHE A 338 9.80 -3.76 -0.17
C PHE A 338 8.39 -4.35 -0.27
N TYR A 339 8.14 -5.47 0.41
CA TYR A 339 6.84 -6.15 0.37
C TYR A 339 5.88 -5.52 1.39
N SER A 340 5.37 -4.33 1.06
CA SER A 340 4.39 -3.60 1.88
C SER A 340 3.13 -4.42 2.19
N ALA A 341 2.52 -4.16 3.35
CA ALA A 341 1.20 -4.70 3.69
C ALA A 341 0.11 -4.18 2.73
N LEU A 342 -0.97 -4.94 2.59
CA LEU A 342 -2.19 -4.47 1.93
C LEU A 342 -2.76 -3.25 2.69
N VAL A 343 -3.33 -2.30 1.94
CA VAL A 343 -3.97 -1.11 2.53
C VAL A 343 -5.26 -1.53 3.24
N SER A 344 -5.46 -1.09 4.49
CA SER A 344 -6.70 -1.38 5.22
C SER A 344 -7.92 -0.78 4.52
N PRO A 345 -9.09 -1.45 4.53
CA PRO A 345 -10.28 -0.95 3.84
C PRO A 345 -10.67 0.45 4.34
N GLN A 346 -10.87 1.38 3.40
CA GLN A 346 -11.24 2.76 3.72
C GLN A 346 -12.75 2.93 3.68
N ASN A 347 -13.26 3.98 4.34
CA ASN A 347 -14.69 4.32 4.37
C ASN A 347 -15.61 3.15 4.79
N LEU A 348 -15.16 2.27 5.70
CA LEU A 348 -16.04 1.29 6.33
C LEU A 348 -17.21 2.01 7.00
N ARG A 349 -18.43 1.60 6.68
CA ARG A 349 -19.67 2.09 7.27
C ARG A 349 -20.61 0.92 7.52
N ALA A 350 -21.38 0.99 8.59
CA ALA A 350 -22.52 0.13 8.85
C ALA A 350 -23.82 0.95 8.79
N THR A 351 -24.86 0.38 8.18
CA THR A 351 -26.18 0.99 8.03
C THR A 351 -27.27 0.01 8.43
N LEU A 352 -28.37 0.52 9.00
CA LEU A 352 -29.57 -0.28 9.24
C LEU A 352 -30.18 -0.68 7.89
N SER A 353 -30.44 -1.97 7.70
CA SER A 353 -31.08 -2.45 6.47
C SER A 353 -32.60 -2.30 6.57
N SER A 354 -33.31 -2.46 5.45
CA SER A 354 -34.79 -2.42 5.40
C SER A 354 -35.50 -3.61 6.08
N SER A 355 -34.80 -4.37 6.93
CA SER A 355 -35.31 -5.51 7.69
C SER A 355 -34.74 -5.45 9.12
N PRO A 356 -35.57 -5.65 10.15
CA PRO A 356 -35.21 -5.37 11.54
C PRO A 356 -34.17 -6.33 12.15
N ASN A 357 -33.73 -7.34 11.42
CA ASN A 357 -32.68 -8.27 11.85
C ASN A 357 -31.44 -8.21 10.94
N SER A 358 -31.08 -7.04 10.40
CA SER A 358 -29.92 -6.94 9.49
C SER A 358 -29.17 -5.61 9.45
N VAL A 359 -27.83 -5.68 9.52
CA VAL A 359 -26.89 -4.57 9.28
C VAL A 359 -26.24 -4.73 7.91
N THR A 360 -26.24 -3.67 7.11
CA THR A 360 -25.50 -3.60 5.84
C THR A 360 -24.19 -2.84 6.03
N LEU A 361 -23.07 -3.53 5.81
CA LEU A 361 -21.72 -2.99 5.77
C LEU A 361 -21.34 -2.60 4.33
N THR A 362 -20.55 -1.53 4.18
CA THR A 362 -19.94 -1.08 2.91
C THR A 362 -18.55 -0.50 3.14
N TRP A 363 -17.61 -0.71 2.21
CA TRP A 363 -16.24 -0.17 2.28
C TRP A 363 -15.65 0.03 0.88
N ASP A 364 -14.57 0.80 0.77
CA ASP A 364 -13.84 1.00 -0.49
C ASP A 364 -12.91 -0.17 -0.83
N ALA A 365 -12.64 -0.37 -2.12
CA ALA A 365 -11.73 -1.40 -2.60
C ALA A 365 -10.26 -1.13 -2.19
N SER A 366 -9.68 -2.01 -1.38
CA SER A 366 -8.25 -1.99 -1.07
C SER A 366 -7.41 -2.45 -2.25
N SER A 367 -6.44 -1.62 -2.66
CA SER A 367 -5.51 -1.95 -3.75
C SER A 367 -4.73 -3.24 -3.46
N GLY A 368 -4.83 -4.22 -4.36
CA GLY A 368 -4.16 -5.52 -4.26
C GLY A 368 -4.93 -6.60 -3.49
N ALA A 369 -6.04 -6.26 -2.81
CA ALA A 369 -6.86 -7.25 -2.13
C ALA A 369 -7.65 -8.11 -3.15
N THR A 370 -7.74 -9.41 -2.88
CA THR A 370 -8.55 -10.36 -3.68
C THR A 370 -9.80 -10.82 -2.95
N PHE A 371 -9.81 -10.73 -1.62
CA PHE A 371 -10.98 -10.92 -0.76
C PHE A 371 -10.86 -10.09 0.52
N TYR A 372 -11.90 -10.11 1.33
CA TYR A 372 -11.98 -9.49 2.65
C TYR A 372 -12.41 -10.53 3.68
N LYS A 373 -11.96 -10.37 4.92
CA LYS A 373 -12.47 -11.08 6.11
C LYS A 373 -13.22 -10.10 6.98
N ILE A 374 -14.39 -10.52 7.45
CA ILE A 374 -15.30 -9.70 8.26
C ILE A 374 -15.53 -10.42 9.58
N ASN A 375 -15.22 -9.75 10.68
CA ASN A 375 -15.49 -10.23 12.02
C ASN A 375 -16.52 -9.32 12.70
N ARG A 376 -17.33 -9.89 13.58
CA ARG A 376 -18.20 -9.16 14.50
C ARG A 376 -17.88 -9.58 15.93
N ASP A 377 -17.63 -8.61 16.79
CA ASP A 377 -17.24 -8.82 18.20
C ASP A 377 -16.06 -9.80 18.34
N ASN A 378 -15.07 -9.65 17.44
CA ASN A 378 -13.90 -10.53 17.26
C ASN A 378 -14.17 -11.95 16.74
N VAL A 379 -15.41 -12.31 16.39
CA VAL A 379 -15.77 -13.59 15.76
C VAL A 379 -15.84 -13.44 14.24
N GLU A 380 -15.06 -14.24 13.50
CA GLU A 380 -15.11 -14.26 12.02
C GLU A 380 -16.50 -14.71 11.53
N LEU A 381 -17.22 -13.82 10.85
CA LEU A 381 -18.54 -14.11 10.27
C LEU A 381 -18.42 -14.86 8.95
N ASN A 382 -17.38 -14.56 8.16
CA ASN A 382 -17.11 -15.24 6.90
C ASN A 382 -15.63 -15.14 6.51
N ALA A 383 -15.07 -16.25 6.02
CA ALA A 383 -13.63 -16.43 5.80
C ALA A 383 -13.10 -15.78 4.51
N THR A 384 -13.97 -15.58 3.50
CA THR A 384 -13.62 -14.96 2.22
C THR A 384 -14.83 -14.24 1.62
N PHE A 385 -14.71 -12.93 1.38
CA PHE A 385 -15.74 -12.13 0.71
C PHE A 385 -15.13 -11.25 -0.38
N THR A 386 -15.69 -11.23 -1.60
CA THR A 386 -15.10 -10.45 -2.71
C THR A 386 -15.90 -9.20 -3.09
N ALA A 387 -17.16 -9.11 -2.65
CA ALA A 387 -17.97 -7.91 -2.82
C ALA A 387 -17.61 -6.84 -1.77
N LEU A 388 -17.86 -5.57 -2.10
CA LEU A 388 -17.59 -4.40 -1.25
C LEU A 388 -18.76 -4.03 -0.32
N THR A 389 -19.70 -4.97 -0.16
CA THR A 389 -20.84 -4.82 0.74
C THR A 389 -21.21 -6.18 1.32
N TYR A 390 -21.60 -6.22 2.59
CA TYR A 390 -22.00 -7.42 3.31
C TYR A 390 -23.22 -7.14 4.17
N ILE A 391 -24.18 -8.06 4.21
CA ILE A 391 -25.38 -7.95 5.04
C ILE A 391 -25.27 -8.99 6.14
N ASP A 392 -25.04 -8.56 7.38
CA ASP A 392 -25.16 -9.43 8.54
C ASP A 392 -26.64 -9.55 8.91
N THR A 393 -27.21 -10.76 8.76
CA THR A 393 -28.61 -11.06 9.10
C THR A 393 -28.78 -11.74 10.46
N ASN A 394 -27.72 -11.86 11.26
CA ASN A 394 -27.70 -12.55 12.55
C ASN A 394 -27.47 -11.55 13.71
N VAL A 395 -28.07 -10.36 13.60
CA VAL A 395 -28.06 -9.29 14.60
C VAL A 395 -29.37 -9.25 15.38
N THR A 396 -29.28 -8.83 16.64
CA THR A 396 -30.39 -8.74 17.60
C THR A 396 -30.63 -7.27 17.93
N ALA A 397 -31.89 -6.82 17.86
CA ALA A 397 -32.26 -5.46 18.27
C ALA A 397 -31.93 -5.21 19.76
N GLY A 398 -31.35 -4.04 20.05
CA GLY A 398 -30.91 -3.63 21.39
C GLY A 398 -29.44 -3.93 21.70
N ALA A 399 -28.65 -4.42 20.74
CA ALA A 399 -27.23 -4.73 20.94
C ALA A 399 -26.30 -3.77 20.17
N THR A 400 -25.13 -3.50 20.73
CA THR A 400 -24.02 -2.84 20.03
C THR A 400 -23.10 -3.90 19.43
N TYR A 401 -22.65 -3.68 18.19
CA TYR A 401 -21.76 -4.58 17.45
C TYR A 401 -20.50 -3.84 17.00
N SER A 402 -19.33 -4.40 17.29
CA SER A 402 -18.08 -3.97 16.61
C SER A 402 -17.86 -4.86 15.38
N TYR A 403 -17.78 -4.24 14.21
CA TYR A 403 -17.36 -4.91 12.98
C TYR A 403 -15.92 -4.54 12.67
N THR A 404 -15.08 -5.56 12.44
CA THR A 404 -13.74 -5.37 11.89
C THR A 404 -13.65 -6.02 10.52
N ILE A 405 -13.00 -5.34 9.58
CA ILE A 405 -12.75 -5.85 8.24
C ILE A 405 -11.27 -5.74 7.88
N THR A 406 -10.74 -6.79 7.26
CA THR A 406 -9.38 -6.79 6.70
C THR A 406 -9.42 -7.09 5.21
N ALA A 407 -8.54 -6.44 4.46
CA ALA A 407 -8.30 -6.70 3.04
C ALA A 407 -7.22 -7.76 2.90
N CYS A 408 -7.48 -8.81 2.13
CA CYS A 408 -6.64 -10.00 2.10
C CYS A 408 -6.32 -10.49 0.68
N ASP A 409 -5.20 -11.17 0.55
CA ASP A 409 -4.79 -11.97 -0.60
C ASP A 409 -4.39 -13.38 -0.16
N GLN A 410 -3.79 -14.17 -1.07
CA GLN A 410 -3.34 -15.53 -0.76
C GLN A 410 -2.16 -15.59 0.24
N GLN A 411 -1.51 -14.45 0.53
CA GLN A 411 -0.35 -14.33 1.41
C GLN A 411 -0.72 -13.83 2.81
N GLY A 412 -1.79 -13.03 2.92
CA GLY A 412 -2.33 -12.61 4.21
C GLY A 412 -3.22 -11.38 4.11
N CYS A 413 -3.37 -10.68 5.24
CA CYS A 413 -4.33 -9.59 5.39
C CYS A 413 -3.70 -8.27 5.85
N SER A 414 -4.37 -7.16 5.53
CA SER A 414 -4.09 -5.82 6.05
C SER A 414 -4.31 -5.72 7.55
N ALA A 415 -3.93 -4.58 8.15
CA ALA A 415 -4.53 -4.14 9.41
C ALA A 415 -6.07 -4.04 9.26
N ALA A 416 -6.80 -4.23 10.36
CA ALA A 416 -8.24 -4.09 10.37
C ALA A 416 -8.68 -2.63 10.26
N ALA A 417 -9.75 -2.38 9.53
CA ALA A 417 -10.60 -1.21 9.74
C ALA A 417 -11.76 -1.62 10.66
N GLU A 418 -12.11 -0.77 11.62
CA GLU A 418 -13.15 -1.04 12.63
C GLU A 418 -14.30 -0.05 12.50
N TYR A 419 -15.53 -0.52 12.75
CA TYR A 419 -16.72 0.30 12.84
C TYR A 419 -17.68 -0.27 13.88
N ILE A 420 -18.01 0.54 14.89
CA ILE A 420 -18.98 0.19 15.93
C ILE A 420 -20.35 0.74 15.51
N VAL A 421 -21.38 -0.11 15.54
CA VAL A 421 -22.77 0.27 15.29
C VAL A 421 -23.66 -0.13 16.46
N ASN A 422 -24.44 0.83 16.96
CA ASN A 422 -25.49 0.56 17.93
C ASN A 422 -26.77 0.17 17.20
N TYR A 423 -27.25 -1.05 17.40
CA TYR A 423 -28.37 -1.64 16.69
C TYR A 423 -29.61 -1.70 17.60
N SER A 424 -30.03 -0.55 18.13
CA SER A 424 -31.12 -0.43 19.11
C SER A 424 -32.38 0.25 18.57
N VAL A 425 -33.52 0.01 19.23
CA VAL A 425 -34.63 0.98 19.18
C VAL A 425 -34.13 2.35 19.67
N PRO A 426 -34.77 3.46 19.27
CA PRO A 426 -34.31 4.78 19.68
C PRO A 426 -34.44 4.96 21.20
N PRO A 427 -33.56 5.76 21.85
CA PRO A 427 -33.76 6.14 23.23
C PRO A 427 -35.09 6.92 23.42
N ILE A 428 -35.55 6.99 24.66
CA ILE A 428 -36.70 7.83 25.02
C ILE A 428 -36.39 9.28 24.62
N PRO A 429 -37.31 10.03 23.96
CA PRO A 429 -37.14 11.46 23.71
C PRO A 429 -36.76 12.21 24.99
N GLN A 430 -35.68 12.97 24.94
CA GLN A 430 -35.23 13.82 26.04
C GLN A 430 -35.62 15.27 25.77
N ASN A 431 -35.59 16.09 26.82
CA ASN A 431 -35.88 17.52 26.77
C ASN A 431 -37.20 17.81 26.03
N VAL A 432 -38.25 17.04 26.36
CA VAL A 432 -39.59 17.29 25.85
C VAL A 432 -40.12 18.54 26.54
N LEU A 433 -40.26 19.60 25.76
CA LEU A 433 -40.74 20.91 26.19
C LEU A 433 -42.05 21.23 25.47
N ALA A 434 -42.90 22.01 26.14
CA ALA A 434 -44.08 22.62 25.55
C ALA A 434 -43.99 24.13 25.69
N THR A 435 -44.38 24.84 24.63
CA THR A 435 -44.61 26.29 24.66
C THR A 435 -46.03 26.54 24.21
N VAL A 436 -46.82 27.24 25.04
CA VAL A 436 -48.17 27.64 24.65
C VAL A 436 -48.09 29.00 23.95
N SER A 437 -48.85 29.18 22.86
CA SER A 437 -48.90 30.46 22.15
C SER A 437 -50.30 30.69 21.57
N GLY A 438 -51.07 31.55 22.24
CA GLY A 438 -52.51 31.64 22.02
C GLY A 438 -53.17 30.27 22.15
N ASN A 439 -54.06 29.92 21.22
CA ASN A 439 -54.84 28.67 21.26
C ASN A 439 -54.09 27.40 20.80
N ALA A 440 -52.78 27.31 21.02
CA ALA A 440 -51.94 26.23 20.51
C ALA A 440 -50.81 25.84 21.46
N ILE A 441 -50.59 24.53 21.64
CA ILE A 441 -49.45 23.98 22.40
C ILE A 441 -48.42 23.45 21.38
N ASN A 442 -47.23 24.06 21.38
CA ASN A 442 -46.14 23.69 20.49
C ASN A 442 -45.15 22.85 21.29
N LEU A 443 -45.12 21.55 21.01
CA LEU A 443 -44.18 20.59 21.56
C LEU A 443 -42.87 20.62 20.77
N VAL A 444 -41.75 20.45 21.47
CA VAL A 444 -40.40 20.28 20.91
C VAL A 444 -39.67 19.27 21.80
N TRP A 445 -38.81 18.44 21.21
CA TRP A 445 -37.99 17.45 21.93
C TRP A 445 -36.66 17.25 21.22
N ASP A 446 -35.70 16.59 21.88
CA ASP A 446 -34.42 16.28 21.25
C ASP A 446 -34.54 15.15 20.21
N ALA A 447 -33.72 15.26 19.16
CA ALA A 447 -33.59 14.23 18.14
C ALA A 447 -33.07 12.90 18.73
N SER A 448 -33.99 12.03 19.14
CA SER A 448 -33.67 10.67 19.60
C SER A 448 -32.86 9.89 18.54
N SER A 449 -31.71 9.36 18.96
CA SER A 449 -30.74 8.75 18.05
C SER A 449 -31.30 7.49 17.37
N ALA A 450 -31.07 7.37 16.06
CA ALA A 450 -31.65 6.33 15.21
C ALA A 450 -33.19 6.31 15.12
N ALA A 451 -33.92 7.32 15.62
CA ALA A 451 -35.35 7.48 15.33
C ALA A 451 -35.58 7.88 13.86
N THR A 452 -36.68 7.38 13.29
CA THR A 452 -37.16 7.76 11.94
C THR A 452 -38.49 8.49 11.96
N TYR A 453 -39.27 8.32 13.04
CA TYR A 453 -40.49 9.08 13.33
C TYR A 453 -40.77 9.03 14.84
N TYR A 454 -41.74 9.83 15.27
CA TYR A 454 -42.25 9.88 16.64
C TYR A 454 -43.77 9.68 16.60
N ASN A 455 -44.32 8.93 17.56
CA ASN A 455 -45.76 8.90 17.83
C ASN A 455 -46.06 9.87 18.97
N ILE A 456 -47.01 10.79 18.76
CA ILE A 456 -47.52 11.74 19.76
C ILE A 456 -48.95 11.36 20.11
N SER A 457 -49.24 11.22 21.40
CA SER A 457 -50.61 11.16 21.92
C SER A 457 -50.82 12.23 22.99
N ARG A 458 -52.08 12.62 23.24
CA ARG A 458 -52.48 13.62 24.23
C ARG A 458 -53.76 13.19 24.91
N SER A 459 -53.80 13.31 26.23
CA SER A 459 -55.04 13.24 27.01
C SER A 459 -55.26 14.51 27.84
N GLY A 460 -56.53 14.82 28.14
CA GLY A 460 -56.89 15.96 28.99
C GLY A 460 -57.51 17.15 28.25
N GLY A 461 -57.94 18.16 29.01
CA GLY A 461 -58.80 19.25 28.54
C GLY A 461 -60.26 18.83 28.33
N THR A 462 -60.98 19.61 27.50
CA THR A 462 -62.41 19.37 27.18
C THR A 462 -62.63 18.85 25.75
N GLY A 463 -61.57 18.76 24.95
CA GLY A 463 -61.58 18.18 23.60
C GLY A 463 -61.48 16.64 23.59
N ALA A 464 -61.38 16.06 22.40
CA ALA A 464 -61.09 14.64 22.24
C ALA A 464 -59.58 14.36 22.34
N ASP A 465 -59.18 13.22 22.88
CA ASP A 465 -57.77 12.82 23.00
C ASP A 465 -57.10 12.66 21.62
N LEU A 466 -55.82 13.03 21.50
CA LEU A 466 -54.99 12.69 20.34
C LEU A 466 -54.35 11.32 20.55
N VAL A 467 -54.32 10.48 19.52
CA VAL A 467 -53.77 9.12 19.60
C VAL A 467 -52.86 8.85 18.40
N ASP A 468 -51.62 8.48 18.67
CA ASP A 468 -50.61 8.02 17.70
C ASP A 468 -50.45 8.90 16.44
N ILE A 469 -50.41 10.22 16.62
CA ILE A 469 -50.05 11.16 15.55
C ILE A 469 -48.57 10.97 15.19
N GLN A 470 -48.27 10.65 13.93
CA GLN A 470 -46.91 10.43 13.46
C GLN A 470 -46.25 11.72 12.96
N GLU A 471 -45.10 12.05 13.53
CA GLU A 471 -44.23 13.14 13.05
C GLU A 471 -42.83 12.63 12.73
N THR A 472 -42.24 13.10 11.63
CA THR A 472 -40.81 12.87 11.32
C THR A 472 -39.91 14.00 11.80
N GLY A 473 -40.50 15.13 12.21
CA GLY A 473 -39.79 16.24 12.85
C GLY A 473 -39.58 16.01 14.35
N ILE A 474 -38.91 16.98 14.98
CA ILE A 474 -38.65 17.02 16.42
C ILE A 474 -39.57 18.00 17.16
N SER A 475 -40.70 18.33 16.55
CA SER A 475 -41.71 19.22 17.09
C SER A 475 -43.09 18.86 16.56
N TYR A 476 -44.12 19.18 17.33
CA TYR A 476 -45.53 19.01 16.97
C TYR A 476 -46.34 20.21 17.45
N ARG A 477 -47.19 20.75 16.59
CA ARG A 477 -48.04 21.90 16.93
C ARG A 477 -49.48 21.46 17.11
N ASP A 478 -49.87 21.28 18.37
CA ASP A 478 -51.25 21.00 18.71
C ASP A 478 -52.09 22.28 18.65
N THR A 479 -53.23 22.18 17.97
CA THR A 479 -54.25 23.22 17.83
C THR A 479 -55.66 22.67 18.04
N ASP A 480 -55.80 21.38 18.36
CA ASP A 480 -57.11 20.74 18.44
C ASP A 480 -57.74 20.95 19.81
N SER A 481 -58.69 21.90 19.85
CA SER A 481 -59.59 22.09 20.98
C SER A 481 -58.89 22.45 22.31
N ILE A 482 -57.78 23.20 22.23
CA ILE A 482 -57.06 23.74 23.39
C ILE A 482 -57.92 24.81 24.09
N THR A 483 -58.29 24.54 25.33
CA THR A 483 -59.07 25.43 26.20
C THR A 483 -58.27 25.95 27.39
N LEU A 484 -58.44 27.24 27.72
CA LEU A 484 -57.87 27.92 28.89
C LEU A 484 -58.31 27.25 30.21
N GLY A 485 -57.41 27.20 31.20
CA GLY A 485 -57.65 26.58 32.51
C GLY A 485 -57.60 25.06 32.52
N ALA A 486 -57.06 24.43 31.46
CA ALA A 486 -56.96 22.98 31.34
C ALA A 486 -55.51 22.47 31.49
N ILE A 487 -55.40 21.21 31.93
CA ILE A 487 -54.14 20.46 31.97
C ILE A 487 -54.15 19.41 30.85
N TYR A 488 -53.06 19.34 30.09
CA TYR A 488 -52.86 18.39 29.00
C TYR A 488 -51.67 17.49 29.29
N ASN A 489 -51.83 16.19 29.10
CA ASN A 489 -50.80 15.17 29.29
C ASN A 489 -50.42 14.58 27.93
N TYR A 490 -49.21 14.88 27.47
CA TYR A 490 -48.65 14.39 26.21
C TYR A 490 -47.74 13.19 26.43
N THR A 491 -47.75 12.27 25.47
CA THR A 491 -46.79 11.18 25.37
C THR A 491 -46.10 11.22 24.01
N ILE A 492 -44.76 11.25 24.00
CA ILE A 492 -43.95 11.22 22.78
C ILE A 492 -43.12 9.95 22.80
N ILE A 493 -43.21 9.15 21.74
CA ILE A 493 -42.51 7.86 21.61
C ILE A 493 -41.63 7.91 20.36
N ALA A 494 -40.32 7.73 20.49
CA ALA A 494 -39.41 7.67 19.35
C ALA A 494 -39.41 6.26 18.72
N CYS A 495 -39.53 6.17 17.40
CA CYS A 495 -39.67 4.90 16.70
C CYS A 495 -38.76 4.79 15.46
N ASN A 496 -38.31 3.58 15.19
CA ASN A 496 -37.63 3.20 13.96
C ASN A 496 -38.09 1.82 13.48
N ILE A 497 -37.44 1.29 12.43
CA ILE A 497 -37.80 -0.01 11.84
C ILE A 497 -37.62 -1.20 12.82
N LEU A 498 -36.88 -1.02 13.91
CA LEU A 498 -36.66 -2.03 14.95
C LEU A 498 -37.74 -2.00 16.05
N GLY A 499 -38.51 -0.92 16.14
CA GLY A 499 -39.51 -0.71 17.19
C GLY A 499 -39.47 0.70 17.78
N CYS A 500 -40.09 0.85 18.94
CA CYS A 500 -40.31 2.14 19.60
C CYS A 500 -39.70 2.18 21.00
N SER A 501 -39.36 3.38 21.47
CA SER A 501 -38.92 3.67 22.84
C SER A 501 -40.03 3.46 23.87
N ALA A 502 -39.71 3.56 25.16
CA ALA A 502 -40.73 3.91 26.16
C ALA A 502 -41.20 5.37 25.94
N PRO A 503 -42.41 5.74 26.39
CA PRO A 503 -42.92 7.11 26.21
C PRO A 503 -42.18 8.10 27.10
N ALA A 504 -41.80 9.23 26.52
CA ALA A 504 -41.57 10.46 27.27
C ALA A 504 -42.92 11.08 27.63
N LEU A 505 -43.10 11.47 28.89
CA LEU A 505 -44.34 12.06 29.40
C LEU A 505 -44.12 13.55 29.67
N LEU A 506 -45.07 14.39 29.28
CA LEU A 506 -45.05 15.83 29.60
C LEU A 506 -46.46 16.29 29.98
N GLU A 507 -46.60 16.82 31.19
CA GLU A 507 -47.79 17.54 31.63
C GLU A 507 -47.64 19.03 31.32
N VAL A 508 -48.69 19.66 30.78
CA VAL A 508 -48.73 21.07 30.39
C VAL A 508 -49.96 21.71 31.00
N SER A 509 -49.76 22.56 32.00
CA SER A 509 -50.80 23.37 32.64
C SER A 509 -51.00 24.67 31.89
N TYR A 510 -52.18 24.87 31.29
CA TYR A 510 -52.52 26.10 30.58
C TYR A 510 -53.36 27.02 31.49
N LEU A 511 -52.67 27.62 32.46
CA LEU A 511 -53.24 28.41 33.56
C LEU A 511 -53.20 29.92 33.30
N ASP A 512 -54.13 30.59 33.99
CA ASP A 512 -54.34 32.03 34.16
C ASP A 512 -54.80 32.12 35.62
N THR A 513 -53.84 32.32 36.53
CA THR A 513 -53.97 32.00 37.95
C THR A 513 -54.68 33.09 38.76
N ASP A 514 -54.62 34.35 38.33
CA ASP A 514 -55.36 35.46 38.92
C ASP A 514 -56.60 35.90 38.12
N GLY A 515 -56.77 35.40 36.89
CA GLY A 515 -57.98 35.56 36.07
C GLY A 515 -58.01 36.84 35.24
N ASP A 516 -56.85 37.43 34.95
CA ASP A 516 -56.73 38.74 34.29
C ASP A 516 -56.84 38.67 32.74
N GLY A 517 -56.64 37.48 32.18
CA GLY A 517 -56.70 37.19 30.74
C GLY A 517 -55.34 37.04 30.04
N VAL A 518 -54.24 37.22 30.76
CA VAL A 518 -52.89 36.80 30.38
C VAL A 518 -52.61 35.44 31.03
N ILE A 519 -51.83 34.58 30.37
CA ILE A 519 -51.50 33.25 30.90
C ILE A 519 -50.23 33.34 31.75
N ASP A 520 -50.11 32.54 32.81
CA ASP A 520 -49.01 32.61 33.81
C ASP A 520 -47.57 32.63 33.23
N VAL A 521 -47.40 32.16 31.98
CA VAL A 521 -46.11 32.10 31.25
C VAL A 521 -45.86 33.26 30.29
N GLU A 522 -46.89 34.06 29.99
CA GLU A 522 -46.82 35.32 29.23
C GLU A 522 -47.11 36.54 30.14
N ASP A 523 -47.51 36.32 31.39
CA ASP A 523 -47.80 37.31 32.42
C ASP A 523 -46.53 37.70 33.19
N ASN A 524 -46.30 39.00 33.37
CA ASN A 524 -45.20 39.54 34.17
C ASN A 524 -45.47 39.62 35.68
N CYS A 525 -46.72 39.45 36.13
CA CYS A 525 -47.06 39.28 37.56
C CYS A 525 -48.08 38.14 37.79
N PRO A 526 -47.74 36.84 37.55
CA PRO A 526 -48.64 35.65 37.48
C PRO A 526 -49.56 35.29 38.66
N MET A 527 -49.62 36.13 39.68
CA MET A 527 -50.40 35.95 40.90
C MET A 527 -51.18 37.23 41.28
N ILE A 528 -51.03 38.33 40.53
CA ILE A 528 -51.55 39.67 40.82
C ILE A 528 -51.98 40.38 39.52
N SER A 529 -53.23 40.11 39.13
CA SER A 529 -53.93 40.62 37.94
C SER A 529 -53.51 42.03 37.50
N ASN A 530 -52.78 42.12 36.38
CA ASN A 530 -52.40 43.36 35.70
C ASN A 530 -52.59 43.24 34.16
N PRO A 531 -53.84 43.30 33.63
CA PRO A 531 -54.15 42.96 32.23
C PRO A 531 -53.49 43.82 31.14
N ASP A 532 -52.82 44.90 31.53
CA ASP A 532 -52.08 45.80 30.64
C ASP A 532 -50.55 45.68 30.78
N GLN A 533 -50.08 44.76 31.63
CA GLN A 533 -48.70 44.33 31.83
C GLN A 533 -47.74 45.49 32.15
N LYS A 534 -48.26 46.56 32.78
CA LYS A 534 -47.45 47.73 33.15
C LYS A 534 -46.77 47.57 34.50
N LEU A 535 -45.50 47.97 34.52
CA LEU A 535 -44.71 48.23 35.72
C LEU A 535 -45.01 49.67 36.19
N SER A 536 -45.17 49.89 37.50
CA SER A 536 -45.47 51.22 38.05
C SER A 536 -44.58 51.57 39.25
N ASP A 537 -43.37 51.99 38.93
CA ASP A 537 -42.60 52.98 39.68
C ASP A 537 -43.06 54.37 39.18
N ASP A 538 -43.47 55.25 40.11
CA ASP A 538 -43.94 56.63 39.82
C ASP A 538 -43.11 57.69 40.62
N ASP A 539 -42.08 57.27 41.37
CA ASP A 539 -41.25 58.14 42.24
C ASP A 539 -39.73 57.87 42.20
N THR A 540 -39.26 56.78 41.60
CA THR A 540 -37.87 56.54 41.12
C THR A 540 -36.77 56.56 42.19
N ASP A 541 -37.10 56.31 43.47
CA ASP A 541 -36.18 56.57 44.60
C ASP A 541 -35.28 55.39 45.03
N GLY A 542 -35.59 54.15 44.63
CA GLY A 542 -34.72 52.98 44.80
C GLY A 542 -34.49 52.55 46.26
N ILE A 543 -35.47 52.71 47.16
CA ILE A 543 -35.34 52.24 48.55
C ILE A 543 -36.61 51.52 49.02
N SER A 544 -36.48 50.27 49.48
CA SER A 544 -37.56 49.55 50.16
C SER A 544 -37.86 50.15 51.56
N GLY A 545 -38.68 51.20 51.60
CA GLY A 545 -38.94 52.05 52.76
C GLY A 545 -40.39 52.02 53.29
N VAL A 546 -40.73 51.02 54.11
CA VAL A 546 -42.03 50.85 54.82
C VAL A 546 -42.72 52.14 55.32
N ALA A 547 -43.86 52.54 54.69
CA ALA A 547 -44.90 53.36 55.34
C ALA A 547 -46.32 53.41 54.70
N ALA A 548 -46.72 52.54 53.78
CA ALA A 548 -48.13 52.47 53.33
C ALA A 548 -48.61 51.05 53.03
N GLY A 549 -49.83 50.72 53.47
CA GLY A 549 -50.45 49.42 53.25
C GLY A 549 -51.04 49.28 51.85
N ASN A 550 -50.18 49.06 50.86
CA ASN A 550 -50.44 48.41 49.57
C ASN A 550 -49.04 48.24 48.92
N GLY A 551 -48.36 47.14 49.24
CA GLY A 551 -46.98 46.91 48.79
C GLY A 551 -46.88 46.50 47.32
N ASN A 552 -45.81 46.95 46.67
CA ASN A 552 -45.51 46.77 45.25
C ASN A 552 -45.60 45.29 44.81
N ALA A 553 -46.11 45.05 43.60
CA ALA A 553 -46.51 43.71 43.15
C ALA A 553 -45.40 42.92 42.43
N CYS A 554 -44.47 43.60 41.78
CA CYS A 554 -43.29 43.05 41.13
C CYS A 554 -42.18 44.11 41.28
N ASP A 555 -41.13 43.82 42.05
CA ASP A 555 -40.03 44.75 42.29
C ASP A 555 -39.14 44.84 41.04
N ASP A 556 -38.64 46.05 40.75
CA ASP A 556 -37.90 46.38 39.51
C ASP A 556 -36.51 46.97 39.86
N ASP A 557 -36.05 46.73 41.10
CA ASP A 557 -34.66 46.94 41.48
C ASP A 557 -33.75 45.99 40.68
N MET A 558 -32.62 46.51 40.24
CA MET A 558 -31.62 45.77 39.46
C MET A 558 -30.35 45.48 40.26
N ASP A 559 -30.27 45.96 41.50
CA ASP A 559 -29.14 45.84 42.43
C ASP A 559 -29.75 45.50 43.82
N ASP A 560 -30.35 44.31 43.95
CA ASP A 560 -31.20 43.88 45.08
C ASP A 560 -30.45 43.90 46.43
N ASP A 561 -29.11 43.91 46.41
CA ASP A 561 -28.26 43.99 47.61
C ASP A 561 -27.48 45.32 47.81
N GLY A 562 -27.51 46.22 46.81
CA GLY A 562 -27.02 47.60 46.88
C GLY A 562 -25.50 47.74 46.76
N ASP A 563 -24.84 46.81 46.07
CA ASP A 563 -23.40 46.69 45.86
C ASP A 563 -22.87 47.64 44.75
N GLY A 564 -23.72 48.01 43.77
CA GLY A 564 -23.35 48.77 42.58
C GLY A 564 -23.06 47.88 41.35
N LEU A 565 -23.56 46.65 41.35
CA LEU A 565 -23.57 45.70 40.24
C LEU A 565 -25.00 45.27 39.93
N VAL A 566 -25.26 44.92 38.67
CA VAL A 566 -26.61 44.54 38.23
C VAL A 566 -26.83 43.03 38.31
N ASP A 567 -27.88 42.62 39.01
CA ASP A 567 -28.20 41.23 39.32
C ASP A 567 -28.71 40.41 38.13
N ILE A 568 -28.09 39.24 37.96
CA ILE A 568 -28.39 38.30 36.89
C ILE A 568 -28.81 36.95 37.49
N TYR A 569 -30.13 36.78 37.59
CA TYR A 569 -30.77 35.55 38.07
C TYR A 569 -30.95 34.45 37.01
N ALA A 570 -30.91 34.76 35.71
CA ALA A 570 -31.28 33.81 34.66
C ALA A 570 -30.57 34.06 33.33
N ALA A 571 -30.54 33.05 32.45
CA ALA A 571 -30.00 33.18 31.09
C ALA A 571 -30.69 34.30 30.28
N SER A 572 -31.96 34.56 30.56
CA SER A 572 -32.79 35.58 29.89
C SER A 572 -32.38 37.02 30.25
N THR A 573 -31.89 37.29 31.47
CA THR A 573 -31.31 38.58 31.89
C THR A 573 -29.85 38.68 31.49
N LEU A 574 -29.08 37.60 31.65
CA LEU A 574 -27.69 37.46 31.15
C LEU A 574 -27.55 37.83 29.67
N ASN A 575 -28.56 37.50 28.87
CA ASN A 575 -28.57 37.82 27.43
C ASN A 575 -28.51 39.33 27.13
N GLN A 576 -29.11 40.15 28.01
CA GLN A 576 -29.40 41.57 27.82
C GLN A 576 -28.17 42.46 28.05
N ILE A 577 -27.12 41.92 28.66
CA ILE A 577 -25.81 42.54 28.82
C ILE A 577 -25.23 42.98 27.47
N ARG A 578 -25.56 42.28 26.38
CA ARG A 578 -25.15 42.66 25.01
C ARG A 578 -25.63 44.05 24.59
N ASP A 579 -26.76 44.51 25.15
CA ASP A 579 -27.36 45.80 24.84
C ASP A 579 -26.78 46.94 25.72
N ASN A 580 -26.03 46.62 26.78
CA ASN A 580 -25.32 47.58 27.62
C ASN A 580 -23.93 47.06 28.06
N LEU A 581 -22.98 47.04 27.14
CA LEU A 581 -21.59 46.62 27.40
C LEU A 581 -20.81 47.54 28.38
N ALA A 582 -21.42 48.63 28.85
CA ALA A 582 -20.86 49.57 29.81
C ALA A 582 -21.29 49.31 31.26
N GLY A 583 -22.22 48.39 31.52
CA GLY A 583 -22.56 47.94 32.89
C GLY A 583 -23.47 48.86 33.69
N THR A 584 -24.14 49.82 33.04
CA THR A 584 -24.97 50.85 33.70
C THR A 584 -26.46 50.48 33.76
N GLY A 585 -26.80 49.19 33.86
CA GLY A 585 -28.19 48.66 33.79
C GLY A 585 -28.47 47.72 32.60
N LEU A 586 -29.71 47.25 32.44
CA LEU A 586 -30.14 46.26 31.43
C LEU A 586 -31.00 46.87 30.31
N ARG A 587 -30.75 46.52 29.03
CA ARG A 587 -31.46 47.06 27.84
C ARG A 587 -31.58 48.59 27.77
N SER A 588 -30.60 49.33 28.30
CA SER A 588 -30.65 50.80 28.49
C SER A 588 -31.67 51.30 29.52
N ASN A 589 -32.27 50.42 30.34
CA ASN A 589 -32.89 50.80 31.61
C ASN A 589 -31.81 50.90 32.69
N SER A 590 -31.97 51.87 33.61
CA SER A 590 -31.13 52.06 34.80
C SER A 590 -31.98 52.39 36.05
N THR A 591 -33.27 52.03 36.06
CA THR A 591 -34.07 51.92 37.30
C THR A 591 -33.43 50.87 38.22
N GLY A 592 -33.59 51.02 39.54
CA GLY A 592 -32.78 50.33 40.57
C GLY A 592 -31.40 50.98 40.76
N CYS A 593 -30.69 51.24 39.65
CA CYS A 593 -29.39 51.91 39.61
C CYS A 593 -29.41 53.44 39.89
N GLY A 594 -30.05 53.87 40.99
CA GLY A 594 -29.85 55.13 41.71
C GLY A 594 -30.11 56.47 40.98
N ASN A 595 -31.18 57.19 41.37
CA ASN A 595 -31.48 58.56 40.88
C ASN A 595 -31.34 59.68 41.94
N GLY A 596 -30.18 59.73 42.61
CA GLY A 596 -29.64 60.96 43.19
C GLY A 596 -30.16 61.42 44.57
N GLU A 597 -29.44 61.01 45.63
CA GLU A 597 -28.64 61.98 46.41
C GLU A 597 -27.51 61.33 47.25
N ASP A 598 -27.55 60.01 47.52
CA ASP A 598 -26.43 59.22 48.12
C ASP A 598 -26.58 57.70 47.80
N ILE A 599 -26.01 57.18 46.68
CA ILE A 599 -25.67 55.76 46.39
C ILE A 599 -24.91 55.64 45.03
N VAL A 600 -24.34 54.47 44.71
CA VAL A 600 -23.37 54.21 43.62
C VAL A 600 -24.05 54.00 42.25
N ASP A 601 -23.53 54.64 41.19
CA ASP A 601 -23.92 54.31 39.80
C ASP A 601 -23.53 52.85 39.47
N CYS A 602 -24.47 52.03 39.00
CA CYS A 602 -24.19 50.66 38.55
C CYS A 602 -23.00 50.60 37.58
N SER A 603 -22.04 49.73 37.89
CA SER A 603 -20.71 49.70 37.26
C SER A 603 -20.35 48.36 36.60
N GLY A 604 -21.32 47.45 36.51
CA GLY A 604 -21.13 46.09 36.04
C GLY A 604 -22.35 45.19 36.29
N TYR A 605 -22.09 43.89 36.28
CA TYR A 605 -23.08 42.84 36.47
C TYR A 605 -22.59 41.81 37.48
N GLU A 606 -23.51 41.13 38.14
CA GLU A 606 -23.17 39.91 38.87
C GLU A 606 -24.19 38.79 38.73
N LEU A 607 -23.75 37.56 39.01
CA LEU A 607 -24.63 36.40 39.02
C LEU A 607 -25.22 36.21 40.42
N MET A 608 -26.51 35.89 40.46
CA MET A 608 -27.22 35.55 41.70
C MET A 608 -27.74 34.11 41.74
N ALA A 609 -27.57 33.35 40.66
CA ALA A 609 -27.89 31.94 40.58
C ALA A 609 -26.97 31.21 39.59
N ASP A 610 -26.92 29.87 39.68
CA ASP A 610 -26.43 29.03 38.60
C ASP A 610 -27.31 29.22 37.35
N ILE A 611 -26.69 29.34 36.18
CA ILE A 611 -27.39 29.57 34.90
C ILE A 611 -27.18 28.37 33.98
N ASP A 612 -28.25 27.70 33.56
CA ASP A 612 -28.20 26.79 32.42
C ASP A 612 -28.57 27.54 31.13
N LEU A 613 -27.63 27.58 30.17
CA LEU A 613 -27.87 28.22 28.87
C LEU A 613 -28.89 27.47 27.99
N ASN A 614 -29.32 26.27 28.39
CA ASN A 614 -30.42 25.53 27.75
C ASN A 614 -31.81 26.07 28.11
N GLU A 615 -31.97 26.79 29.23
CA GLU A 615 -33.27 27.25 29.73
C GLU A 615 -33.81 28.51 29.00
N LEU A 616 -33.14 28.94 27.92
CA LEU A 616 -33.54 30.10 27.13
C LEU A 616 -34.81 29.83 26.30
N PRO A 617 -35.91 30.59 26.49
CA PRO A 617 -37.10 30.43 25.66
C PRO A 617 -36.81 30.70 24.18
N VAL A 618 -37.42 29.86 23.33
CA VAL A 618 -37.05 29.58 21.93
C VAL A 618 -36.99 30.81 20.99
N LYS A 619 -37.52 31.97 21.40
CA LYS A 619 -37.41 33.22 20.65
C LYS A 619 -36.01 33.85 20.66
N ASN A 620 -35.16 33.47 21.64
CA ASN A 620 -33.80 34.01 21.83
C ASN A 620 -32.70 32.91 21.89
N SER A 621 -33.02 31.64 21.61
CA SER A 621 -32.11 30.50 21.77
C SER A 621 -30.85 30.53 20.88
N GLY A 622 -30.72 31.51 19.99
CA GLY A 622 -29.52 31.68 19.18
C GLY A 622 -28.31 32.28 19.93
N TYR A 623 -28.51 33.21 20.86
CA TYR A 623 -27.41 34.10 21.28
C TYR A 623 -26.25 33.43 22.03
N PHE A 624 -26.50 32.35 22.77
CA PHE A 624 -25.44 31.62 23.48
C PHE A 624 -25.15 30.23 22.91
N GLN A 625 -25.89 29.77 21.88
CA GLN A 625 -25.81 28.40 21.40
C GLN A 625 -25.71 28.24 19.86
N GLY A 626 -24.95 27.24 19.45
CA GLY A 626 -24.91 26.72 18.07
C GLY A 626 -24.32 27.68 17.05
N SER A 627 -24.88 27.66 15.83
CA SER A 627 -24.46 28.51 14.71
C SER A 627 -24.88 29.96 14.84
N ASN A 628 -25.87 30.24 15.71
CA ASN A 628 -26.45 31.57 15.89
C ASN A 628 -25.81 32.32 17.06
N TRP A 629 -24.88 31.69 17.79
CA TRP A 629 -24.16 32.27 18.93
C TRP A 629 -23.64 33.67 18.60
N VAL A 630 -23.79 34.61 19.54
CA VAL A 630 -23.29 35.99 19.49
C VAL A 630 -22.55 36.27 20.80
N PRO A 631 -21.31 36.78 20.78
CA PRO A 631 -20.57 37.04 22.01
C PRO A 631 -21.19 38.13 22.88
N ILE A 632 -20.82 38.17 24.17
CA ILE A 632 -20.85 39.44 24.93
C ILE A 632 -19.62 40.26 24.53
N GLY A 633 -19.84 41.36 23.81
CA GLY A 633 -18.81 42.22 23.22
C GLY A 633 -18.04 41.58 22.06
N HIS A 634 -17.66 42.35 21.03
CA HIS A 634 -17.02 41.82 19.82
C HIS A 634 -15.95 42.75 19.23
N CYS A 635 -14.97 42.17 18.50
CA CYS A 635 -13.93 42.94 17.81
C CYS A 635 -14.42 43.73 16.59
N GLY A 636 -15.57 43.39 16.00
CA GLY A 636 -16.06 43.96 14.75
C GLY A 636 -15.24 43.52 13.52
N THR A 637 -15.52 44.13 12.35
CA THR A 637 -14.94 43.74 11.05
C THR A 637 -13.44 44.01 10.85
N LEU A 638 -12.70 44.38 11.89
CA LEU A 638 -11.29 44.75 11.79
C LEU A 638 -10.40 43.51 11.90
N THR A 639 -9.50 43.34 10.92
CA THR A 639 -8.58 42.18 10.80
C THR A 639 -7.64 41.96 12.00
N THR A 640 -7.60 42.93 12.89
CA THR A 640 -6.97 42.94 14.21
C THR A 640 -7.92 43.64 15.17
N CYS A 641 -8.25 43.03 16.30
CA CYS A 641 -9.00 43.67 17.39
C CYS A 641 -8.22 44.91 17.87
N MET A 642 -8.56 46.11 17.37
CA MET A 642 -7.94 47.38 17.78
C MET A 642 -8.85 48.08 18.81
N PRO A 643 -8.52 48.04 20.11
CA PRO A 643 -9.51 48.34 21.18
C PRO A 643 -9.76 49.81 21.51
N ALA A 644 -8.92 50.75 21.04
CA ALA A 644 -8.91 52.13 21.55
C ALA A 644 -10.21 52.89 21.22
N GLY A 645 -11.15 52.93 22.16
CA GLY A 645 -12.44 53.60 22.03
C GLY A 645 -13.49 52.84 21.23
N ASN A 646 -13.39 51.50 21.13
CA ASN A 646 -14.42 50.70 20.46
C ASN A 646 -15.59 50.40 21.44
N PRO A 647 -16.80 50.95 21.21
CA PRO A 647 -17.95 50.75 22.11
C PRO A 647 -18.53 49.34 22.07
N SER A 648 -18.05 48.49 21.15
CA SER A 648 -18.51 47.10 21.01
C SER A 648 -17.78 46.14 21.94
N PHE A 649 -16.84 46.61 22.77
CA PHE A 649 -16.10 45.76 23.72
C PHE A 649 -16.82 45.79 25.07
N PHE A 650 -16.84 44.67 25.79
CA PHE A 650 -17.30 44.65 27.17
C PHE A 650 -16.34 45.48 28.04
N ALA A 651 -16.83 46.52 28.71
CA ALA A 651 -16.00 47.57 29.31
C ALA A 651 -16.16 47.73 30.84
N SER A 652 -17.11 47.00 31.44
CA SER A 652 -17.53 47.12 32.84
C SER A 652 -16.98 46.02 33.76
N GLN A 653 -17.49 45.94 34.99
CA GLN A 653 -17.23 44.82 35.89
C GLN A 653 -18.20 43.65 35.58
N PHE A 654 -17.77 42.41 35.83
CA PHE A 654 -18.63 41.22 35.85
C PHE A 654 -18.17 40.28 36.97
N ASN A 655 -19.01 40.04 37.96
CA ASN A 655 -18.72 39.14 39.07
C ASN A 655 -19.59 37.87 38.98
N GLY A 656 -18.98 36.72 38.75
CA GLY A 656 -19.73 35.45 38.68
C GLY A 656 -20.21 34.93 40.04
N ASN A 657 -19.82 35.56 41.16
CA ASN A 657 -20.14 35.13 42.54
C ASN A 657 -19.84 33.66 42.88
N ASN A 658 -19.05 32.99 42.05
CA ASN A 658 -18.80 31.54 42.05
C ASN A 658 -20.01 30.68 41.66
N TYR A 659 -21.07 31.27 41.12
CA TYR A 659 -22.10 30.54 40.39
C TYR A 659 -21.56 30.02 39.05
N THR A 660 -22.19 28.96 38.55
CA THR A 660 -21.81 28.27 37.32
C THR A 660 -22.69 28.69 36.15
N ILE A 661 -22.08 28.88 34.98
CA ILE A 661 -22.79 28.99 33.70
C ILE A 661 -22.58 27.69 32.94
N ASN A 662 -23.64 26.93 32.73
CA ASN A 662 -23.62 25.58 32.21
C ASN A 662 -23.99 25.51 30.72
N ASN A 663 -23.51 24.47 30.06
CA ASN A 663 -23.94 24.02 28.73
C ASN A 663 -23.68 25.01 27.57
N MET A 664 -22.52 25.67 27.58
CA MET A 664 -22.14 26.58 26.48
C MET A 664 -21.64 25.82 25.25
N PHE A 665 -22.45 25.79 24.18
CA PHE A 665 -22.10 25.19 22.89
C PHE A 665 -21.95 26.25 21.78
N ILE A 666 -20.75 26.44 21.24
CA ILE A 666 -20.48 27.42 20.16
C ILE A 666 -20.05 26.70 18.89
N ASN A 667 -20.69 27.00 17.75
CA ASN A 667 -20.34 26.39 16.45
C ASN A 667 -20.24 27.44 15.32
N VAL A 668 -19.07 28.05 15.14
CA VAL A 668 -18.82 29.06 14.10
C VAL A 668 -18.31 28.38 12.82
N THR A 669 -19.16 28.29 11.81
CA THR A 669 -18.84 27.69 10.50
C THR A 669 -18.57 28.72 9.41
N GLU A 670 -19.02 29.97 9.58
CA GLU A 670 -18.93 31.04 8.58
C GLU A 670 -17.62 31.84 8.69
N THR A 671 -16.99 32.14 7.56
CA THR A 671 -15.70 32.87 7.54
C THR A 671 -15.83 34.39 7.63
N ASN A 672 -17.01 34.95 7.34
CA ASN A 672 -17.20 36.39 7.07
C ASN A 672 -17.99 37.13 8.16
N ARG A 673 -18.22 36.53 9.34
CA ARG A 673 -18.95 37.19 10.43
C ARG A 673 -18.12 38.26 11.12
N VAL A 674 -18.81 39.28 11.66
CA VAL A 674 -18.22 40.44 12.35
C VAL A 674 -17.56 40.11 13.70
N ASP A 675 -17.87 38.95 14.27
CA ASP A 675 -17.35 38.41 15.53
C ASP A 675 -16.27 37.33 15.32
N ASN A 676 -15.98 36.94 14.07
CA ASN A 676 -15.01 35.90 13.72
C ASN A 676 -13.54 36.25 14.10
N HIS A 677 -13.31 37.37 14.77
CA HIS A 677 -12.04 37.79 15.33
C HIS A 677 -11.87 37.50 16.84
N GLY A 678 -12.94 37.17 17.55
CA GLY A 678 -12.91 36.81 18.97
C GLY A 678 -14.13 35.98 19.38
N VAL A 679 -13.89 34.71 19.72
CA VAL A 679 -14.93 33.72 20.10
C VAL A 679 -14.69 33.18 21.51
N GLY A 680 -15.76 33.14 22.30
CA GLY A 680 -15.80 32.70 23.71
C GLY A 680 -17.10 33.15 24.35
N PHE A 681 -17.27 33.02 25.66
CA PHE A 681 -18.45 33.61 26.33
C PHE A 681 -18.49 35.14 26.12
N PHE A 682 -17.33 35.80 26.30
CA PHE A 682 -17.04 37.13 25.79
C PHE A 682 -16.27 37.05 24.46
N GLY A 683 -16.62 37.88 23.48
CA GLY A 683 -15.88 37.95 22.22
C GLY A 683 -14.68 38.90 22.32
N ALA A 684 -14.89 40.06 22.94
CA ALA A 684 -13.87 41.06 23.20
C ALA A 684 -14.10 41.82 24.52
N ILE A 685 -13.11 41.74 25.42
CA ILE A 685 -13.07 42.45 26.70
C ILE A 685 -12.11 43.66 26.58
N GLY A 686 -12.58 44.84 26.98
CA GLY A 686 -11.85 46.10 26.98
C GLY A 686 -10.83 46.24 28.12
N SER A 687 -9.89 47.17 27.99
CA SER A 687 -8.77 47.33 28.93
C SER A 687 -9.12 47.93 30.29
N THR A 688 -10.36 48.37 30.49
CA THR A 688 -10.91 48.84 31.77
C THR A 688 -11.74 47.79 32.50
N ALA A 689 -12.16 46.72 31.80
CA ALA A 689 -13.07 45.74 32.34
C ALA A 689 -12.40 44.82 33.37
N LYS A 690 -13.18 44.37 34.35
CA LYS A 690 -12.76 43.43 35.39
C LYS A 690 -13.74 42.28 35.49
N LEU A 691 -13.26 41.06 35.30
CA LEU A 691 -14.05 39.84 35.40
C LEU A 691 -13.52 39.01 36.56
N SER A 692 -14.40 38.58 37.46
CA SER A 692 -14.02 37.76 38.63
C SER A 692 -15.02 36.64 38.88
N ASN A 693 -14.53 35.51 39.42
CA ASN A 693 -15.36 34.43 39.98
C ASN A 693 -16.35 33.78 38.98
N ILE A 694 -16.02 33.78 37.68
CA ILE A 694 -16.87 33.22 36.60
C ILE A 694 -16.50 31.76 36.35
N HIS A 695 -17.46 30.84 36.43
CA HIS A 695 -17.20 29.41 36.22
C HIS A 695 -18.05 28.86 35.06
N LEU A 696 -17.41 28.56 33.93
CA LEU A 696 -18.09 27.98 32.76
C LEU A 696 -17.97 26.45 32.78
N HIS A 697 -19.09 25.74 32.69
CA HIS A 697 -19.18 24.28 32.78
C HIS A 697 -19.81 23.66 31.53
N ASN A 698 -19.40 22.43 31.20
CA ASN A 698 -19.81 21.70 30.00
C ASN A 698 -19.64 22.51 28.69
N VAL A 699 -18.47 23.13 28.51
CA VAL A 699 -18.15 23.97 27.36
C VAL A 699 -17.74 23.14 26.14
N SER A 700 -18.28 23.44 24.96
CA SER A 700 -17.83 22.89 23.68
C SER A 700 -17.83 23.96 22.59
N ILE A 701 -16.63 24.32 22.10
CA ILE A 701 -16.43 25.35 21.07
C ILE A 701 -15.81 24.72 19.82
N SER A 702 -16.50 24.88 18.68
CA SER A 702 -15.96 24.60 17.35
C SER A 702 -15.99 25.88 16.51
N ALA A 703 -14.84 26.52 16.33
CA ALA A 703 -14.71 27.82 15.67
C ALA A 703 -13.45 27.87 14.78
N SER A 704 -13.25 26.86 13.94
CA SER A 704 -12.12 26.77 13.00
C SER A 704 -11.93 27.96 12.05
N PRO A 705 -12.93 28.79 11.70
CA PRO A 705 -12.71 30.05 10.97
C PRO A 705 -12.09 31.17 11.81
N ALA A 706 -12.21 31.12 13.15
CA ALA A 706 -12.10 32.27 14.03
C ALA A 706 -10.68 32.58 14.53
N ALA A 707 -10.31 33.86 14.48
CA ALA A 707 -8.93 34.29 14.72
C ALA A 707 -8.45 33.99 16.15
N ASN A 708 -9.20 34.43 17.17
CA ASN A 708 -8.87 34.20 18.58
C ASN A 708 -10.04 33.49 19.26
N VAL A 709 -9.76 32.40 19.97
CA VAL A 709 -10.78 31.53 20.58
C VAL A 709 -10.37 31.15 22.00
N GLY A 710 -11.27 31.35 22.97
CA GLY A 710 -11.11 30.89 24.35
C GLY A 710 -12.45 30.57 24.98
N GLY A 711 -12.49 29.75 26.03
CA GLY A 711 -13.73 29.41 26.73
C GLY A 711 -14.42 30.64 27.29
N LEU A 712 -13.71 31.43 28.09
CA LEU A 712 -14.26 32.67 28.65
C LEU A 712 -14.15 33.85 27.67
N ALA A 713 -13.02 34.01 26.97
CA ALA A 713 -12.79 35.16 26.11
C ALA A 713 -12.05 34.85 24.80
N GLY A 714 -12.55 35.35 23.68
CA GLY A 714 -11.81 35.36 22.42
C GLY A 714 -10.61 36.32 22.48
N PHE A 715 -10.88 37.58 22.80
CA PHE A 715 -9.89 38.62 23.06
C PHE A 715 -10.11 39.25 24.45
N SER A 716 -9.04 39.51 25.19
CA SER A 716 -9.11 40.33 26.42
C SER A 716 -7.94 41.28 26.55
N GLY A 717 -8.24 42.55 26.82
CA GLY A 717 -7.26 43.52 27.34
C GLY A 717 -7.46 43.88 28.82
N GLY A 718 -8.48 43.32 29.47
CA GLY A 718 -8.87 43.66 30.85
C GLY A 718 -8.22 42.76 31.91
N ILE A 719 -8.79 42.81 33.11
CA ILE A 719 -8.40 41.95 34.24
C ILE A 719 -9.39 40.78 34.32
N ILE A 720 -8.87 39.55 34.40
CA ILE A 720 -9.63 38.33 34.67
C ILE A 720 -9.00 37.62 35.87
N SER A 721 -9.79 37.38 36.92
CA SER A 721 -9.32 36.70 38.13
C SER A 721 -10.26 35.59 38.59
N SER A 722 -9.74 34.59 39.30
CA SER A 722 -10.54 33.57 40.01
C SER A 722 -11.59 32.84 39.13
N SER A 723 -11.37 32.76 37.82
CA SER A 723 -12.37 32.27 36.86
C SER A 723 -11.97 30.89 36.32
N SER A 724 -12.95 30.07 35.92
CA SER A 724 -12.69 28.71 35.43
C SER A 724 -13.47 28.34 34.17
N VAL A 725 -12.92 27.41 33.41
CA VAL A 725 -13.57 26.76 32.25
C VAL A 725 -13.37 25.25 32.35
N VAL A 726 -14.47 24.51 32.33
CA VAL A 726 -14.51 23.05 32.16
C VAL A 726 -15.08 22.74 30.78
N ALA A 727 -14.23 22.26 29.88
CA ALA A 727 -14.55 22.07 28.47
C ALA A 727 -14.34 20.63 27.99
N ASN A 728 -15.19 20.17 27.08
CA ASN A 728 -14.87 18.99 26.27
C ASN A 728 -13.84 19.38 25.20
N GLN A 729 -14.21 20.29 24.29
CA GLN A 729 -13.36 20.71 23.18
C GLN A 729 -13.36 22.23 22.99
N ILE A 730 -12.20 22.80 22.65
CA ILE A 730 -12.06 24.18 22.18
C ILE A 730 -11.21 24.16 20.90
N ILE A 731 -11.87 24.36 19.76
CA ILE A 731 -11.26 24.32 18.43
C ILE A 731 -11.28 25.71 17.80
N GLY A 732 -10.11 26.23 17.44
CA GLY A 732 -9.94 27.56 16.85
C GLY A 732 -9.04 27.60 15.62
N ARG A 733 -8.62 28.81 15.23
CA ARG A 733 -7.79 29.02 14.04
C ARG A 733 -6.37 29.51 14.32
N ARG A 734 -6.21 30.67 14.99
CA ARG A 734 -4.89 31.32 15.17
C ARG A 734 -4.48 31.36 16.64
N SER A 735 -5.14 32.12 17.51
CA SER A 735 -4.79 32.17 18.93
C SER A 735 -5.84 31.39 19.72
N THR A 736 -5.52 30.19 20.18
CA THR A 736 -6.50 29.29 20.84
C THR A 736 -6.03 28.96 22.25
N GLY A 737 -6.80 29.39 23.25
CA GLY A 737 -6.56 29.10 24.66
C GLY A 737 -7.75 28.39 25.29
N GLY A 738 -7.57 27.71 26.42
CA GLY A 738 -8.71 27.14 27.15
C GLY A 738 -9.60 28.20 27.78
N LEU A 739 -8.99 29.29 28.29
CA LEU A 739 -9.70 30.39 28.94
C LEU A 739 -9.74 31.64 28.04
N VAL A 740 -8.58 32.05 27.51
CA VAL A 740 -8.44 33.27 26.68
C VAL A 740 -7.69 32.98 25.39
N GLY A 741 -8.27 33.33 24.24
CA GLY A 741 -7.60 33.18 22.93
C GLY A 741 -6.39 34.10 22.79
N PHE A 742 -6.60 35.41 22.96
CA PHE A 742 -5.54 36.42 22.92
C PHE A 742 -5.69 37.44 24.07
N LEU A 743 -4.66 37.53 24.91
CA LEU A 743 -4.55 38.44 26.05
C LEU A 743 -3.56 39.59 25.71
N ASP A 744 -4.02 40.86 25.65
CA ASP A 744 -3.22 42.01 25.20
C ASP A 744 -3.35 43.25 26.12
N GLY A 745 -2.32 43.54 26.91
CA GLY A 745 -2.25 44.70 27.82
C GLY A 745 -1.94 46.05 27.13
N GLN A 746 -1.80 46.05 25.80
CA GLN A 746 -1.58 47.27 25.01
C GLN A 746 -0.37 48.10 25.50
N VAL A 747 -0.41 49.41 25.25
CA VAL A 747 0.66 50.38 25.56
C VAL A 747 0.42 51.10 26.90
N ARG A 748 -0.69 50.83 27.62
CA ARG A 748 -1.15 51.69 28.73
C ARG A 748 -1.72 51.02 30.00
N GLY A 749 -2.02 49.72 30.03
CA GLY A 749 -2.62 49.12 31.23
C GLY A 749 -2.62 47.59 31.17
N GLU A 750 -2.03 46.96 32.19
CA GLU A 750 -1.70 45.53 32.21
C GLU A 750 -2.93 44.63 32.12
N ALA A 751 -3.09 43.92 31.00
CA ALA A 751 -4.00 42.77 30.95
C ALA A 751 -3.49 41.70 31.90
N LEU A 752 -4.31 41.35 32.90
CA LEU A 752 -3.92 40.46 33.99
C LEU A 752 -4.84 39.24 33.99
N LEU A 753 -4.23 38.06 33.96
CA LEU A 753 -4.92 36.79 34.22
C LEU A 753 -4.40 36.20 35.52
N SER A 754 -5.23 36.07 36.54
CA SER A 754 -4.82 35.57 37.85
C SER A 754 -5.75 34.49 38.41
N SER A 755 -5.21 33.59 39.22
CA SER A 755 -5.97 32.61 40.00
C SER A 755 -6.99 31.77 39.20
N SER A 756 -6.76 31.58 37.90
CA SER A 756 -7.76 31.06 36.96
C SER A 756 -7.42 29.66 36.46
N VAL A 757 -8.43 28.85 36.13
CA VAL A 757 -8.30 27.41 35.91
C VAL A 757 -8.95 26.95 34.60
N VAL A 758 -8.27 26.11 33.84
CA VAL A 758 -8.88 25.33 32.75
C VAL A 758 -8.79 23.85 33.07
N ILE A 759 -9.89 23.14 32.85
CA ILE A 759 -9.93 21.69 32.69
C ILE A 759 -10.51 21.40 31.31
N ALA A 760 -9.76 20.74 30.42
CA ALA A 760 -10.24 20.43 29.07
C ALA A 760 -9.81 19.05 28.57
N ASN A 761 -10.65 18.37 27.78
CA ASN A 761 -10.20 17.17 27.07
C ASN A 761 -9.32 17.56 25.87
N GLN A 762 -9.80 18.44 24.99
CA GLN A 762 -9.07 18.85 23.79
C GLN A 762 -9.04 20.37 23.57
N ILE A 763 -7.85 20.90 23.28
CA ILE A 763 -7.67 22.24 22.73
C ILE A 763 -6.92 22.11 21.40
N THR A 764 -7.45 22.70 20.32
CA THR A 764 -6.88 22.50 18.97
C THR A 764 -7.00 23.75 18.09
N SER A 765 -5.96 24.01 17.31
CA SER A 765 -5.92 25.08 16.31
C SER A 765 -5.47 24.55 14.94
N SER A 766 -5.58 25.36 13.89
CA SER A 766 -5.52 24.88 12.50
C SER A 766 -4.58 25.62 11.54
N ILE A 767 -4.09 26.83 11.86
CA ILE A 767 -3.06 27.52 11.06
C ILE A 767 -2.21 28.51 11.88
N THR A 768 -0.88 28.53 11.65
CA THR A 768 0.09 29.54 12.14
C THR A 768 -0.25 30.09 13.54
N ASP A 769 -0.40 29.16 14.48
CA ASP A 769 -1.17 29.38 15.69
C ASP A 769 -0.31 29.65 16.93
N ASN A 770 -0.96 30.18 17.96
CA ASN A 770 -0.46 30.18 19.33
C ASN A 770 -1.49 29.41 20.14
N THR A 771 -1.12 28.21 20.57
CA THR A 771 -2.06 27.27 21.19
C THR A 771 -1.61 26.94 22.61
N GLY A 772 -2.43 27.25 23.61
CA GLY A 772 -2.10 27.04 25.01
C GLY A 772 -3.24 26.45 25.82
N GLY A 773 -2.92 25.74 26.90
CA GLY A 773 -3.94 25.16 27.78
C GLY A 773 -4.81 26.22 28.46
N LEU A 774 -4.22 27.35 28.85
CA LEU A 774 -4.91 28.49 29.48
C LEU A 774 -5.08 29.66 28.49
N VAL A 775 -3.98 30.07 27.83
CA VAL A 775 -3.93 31.25 26.94
C VAL A 775 -3.30 30.90 25.61
N GLY A 776 -3.90 31.31 24.48
CA GLY A 776 -3.28 31.12 23.17
C GLY A 776 -2.05 32.02 22.99
N LEU A 777 -2.28 33.34 22.92
CA LEU A 777 -1.26 34.37 22.78
C LEU A 777 -1.34 35.39 23.93
N GLY A 778 -0.20 35.81 24.48
CA GLY A 778 -0.09 36.88 25.47
C GLY A 778 0.89 37.97 25.04
N ILE A 779 0.45 39.24 25.01
CA ILE A 779 1.27 40.41 24.67
C ILE A 779 1.06 41.51 25.71
N PHE A 780 2.15 42.12 26.22
CA PHE A 780 2.09 43.16 27.27
C PHE A 780 1.25 42.79 28.52
N ALA A 781 1.07 41.49 28.75
CA ALA A 781 0.19 40.92 29.76
C ALA A 781 0.97 40.27 30.91
N SER A 782 0.25 39.87 31.96
CA SER A 782 0.77 39.10 33.09
C SER A 782 -0.14 37.91 33.41
N ILE A 783 0.45 36.76 33.72
CA ILE A 783 -0.29 35.55 34.13
C ILE A 783 0.23 35.09 35.49
N SER A 784 -0.64 34.90 36.47
CA SER A 784 -0.24 34.49 37.83
C SER A 784 -1.19 33.45 38.46
N SER A 785 -0.66 32.61 39.35
CA SER A 785 -1.48 31.70 40.20
C SER A 785 -2.47 30.80 39.44
N SER A 786 -2.21 30.50 38.17
CA SER A 786 -3.20 29.91 37.26
C SER A 786 -2.82 28.49 36.81
N LEU A 787 -3.83 27.70 36.43
CA LEU A 787 -3.71 26.28 36.14
C LEU A 787 -4.32 25.94 34.76
N ALA A 788 -3.63 25.10 33.99
CA ALA A 788 -4.22 24.35 32.89
C ALA A 788 -4.09 22.84 33.15
N VAL A 789 -5.21 22.12 33.10
CA VAL A 789 -5.29 20.66 33.07
C VAL A 789 -5.91 20.26 31.74
N VAL A 790 -5.11 19.78 30.78
CA VAL A 790 -5.60 19.50 29.42
C VAL A 790 -5.09 18.17 28.91
N ASN A 791 -5.97 17.23 28.57
CA ASN A 791 -5.55 15.92 28.06
C ASN A 791 -4.72 16.08 26.77
N GLN A 792 -5.27 16.71 25.73
CA GLN A 792 -4.57 16.94 24.45
C GLN A 792 -4.58 18.40 23.99
N ILE A 793 -3.40 18.93 23.67
CA ILE A 793 -3.22 20.25 23.02
C ILE A 793 -2.59 20.03 21.63
N THR A 794 -3.20 20.55 20.57
CA THR A 794 -2.72 20.40 19.18
C THR A 794 -2.66 21.73 18.43
N GLY A 795 -1.55 22.01 17.76
CA GLY A 795 -1.37 23.19 16.89
C GLY A 795 -0.28 23.01 15.82
N ILE A 796 0.07 24.07 15.11
CA ILE A 796 1.05 24.10 14.01
C ILE A 796 2.10 25.20 14.23
N GLY A 797 1.72 26.30 14.89
CA GLY A 797 2.65 27.31 15.37
C GLY A 797 3.20 26.94 16.75
N THR A 798 3.29 27.92 17.65
CA THR A 798 3.81 27.75 19.02
C THR A 798 2.77 27.06 19.90
N VAL A 799 3.14 25.96 20.55
CA VAL A 799 2.20 25.16 21.36
C VAL A 799 2.77 24.93 22.77
N GLY A 800 1.98 25.14 23.82
CA GLY A 800 2.43 24.86 25.18
C GLY A 800 1.35 24.56 26.21
N GLY A 801 1.75 23.89 27.30
CA GLY A 801 0.82 23.38 28.32
C GLY A 801 -0.04 24.44 29.01
N LEU A 802 0.52 25.62 29.32
CA LEU A 802 -0.21 26.78 29.85
C LEU A 802 -0.45 27.83 28.76
N ILE A 803 0.58 28.18 27.98
CA ILE A 803 0.51 29.25 26.98
C ILE A 803 1.15 28.83 25.66
N GLY A 804 0.56 29.24 24.52
CA GLY A 804 1.19 29.09 23.21
C GLY A 804 2.42 29.97 23.08
N SER A 805 2.22 31.29 23.11
CA SER A 805 3.30 32.29 23.01
C SER A 805 3.08 33.50 23.92
N GLY A 806 4.13 33.91 24.64
CA GLY A 806 4.18 35.13 25.46
C GLY A 806 5.27 36.10 24.97
N THR A 807 4.90 37.32 24.59
CA THR A 807 5.81 38.37 24.10
C THR A 807 5.68 39.63 24.95
N ASN A 808 6.81 40.22 25.39
CA ASN A 808 6.84 41.44 26.22
C ASN A 808 5.93 41.38 27.47
N LEU A 809 5.78 40.21 28.09
CA LEU A 809 4.97 40.05 29.30
C LEU A 809 5.56 40.89 30.44
N LEU A 810 4.84 41.94 30.87
CA LEU A 810 5.38 43.00 31.73
C LEU A 810 5.86 42.47 33.09
N PHE A 811 5.10 41.57 33.70
CA PHE A 811 5.54 40.81 34.87
C PHE A 811 5.79 39.32 34.60
N GLY A 812 5.71 38.87 33.35
CA GLY A 812 5.92 37.47 32.98
C GLY A 812 4.80 36.53 33.45
N ILE A 813 5.10 35.23 33.40
CA ILE A 813 4.24 34.18 33.97
C ILE A 813 4.78 33.82 35.35
N ARG A 814 3.94 33.78 36.38
CA ARG A 814 4.37 33.53 37.77
C ARG A 814 3.52 32.48 38.45
N SER A 815 4.13 31.63 39.27
CA SER A 815 3.40 30.71 40.16
C SER A 815 2.25 30.02 39.43
N SER A 816 2.49 29.41 38.28
CA SER A 816 1.44 28.81 37.45
C SER A 816 1.82 27.38 37.04
N LEU A 817 0.83 26.55 36.75
CA LEU A 817 0.99 25.10 36.56
C LEU A 817 0.33 24.61 35.28
N ALA A 818 1.03 23.74 34.54
CA ALA A 818 0.46 22.98 33.42
C ALA A 818 0.51 21.47 33.72
N ILE A 819 -0.63 20.79 33.57
CA ILE A 819 -0.79 19.35 33.66
C ILE A 819 -1.39 18.89 32.33
N THR A 820 -0.67 18.06 31.58
CA THR A 820 -1.05 17.71 30.21
C THR A 820 -0.59 16.31 29.83
N SER A 821 -1.45 15.53 29.18
CA SER A 821 -1.10 14.17 28.76
C SER A 821 -0.37 14.15 27.41
N GLY A 822 -0.78 15.00 26.46
CA GLY A 822 -0.15 15.14 25.16
C GLY A 822 -0.15 16.56 24.61
N ILE A 823 0.97 16.96 24.00
CA ILE A 823 1.13 18.23 23.29
C ILE A 823 1.74 17.94 21.91
N ASN A 824 0.97 18.22 20.86
CA ASN A 824 1.36 17.98 19.48
C ASN A 824 1.51 19.32 18.74
N GLY A 825 2.64 19.54 18.07
CA GLY A 825 2.84 20.76 17.29
C GLY A 825 3.97 20.69 16.27
N SER A 826 4.11 21.75 15.47
CA SER A 826 5.13 21.80 14.42
C SER A 826 6.31 22.74 14.71
N ASN A 827 6.16 23.78 15.53
CA ASN A 827 7.23 24.76 15.78
C ASN A 827 7.22 25.27 17.23
N ASN A 828 8.34 25.27 17.95
CA ASN A 828 8.42 25.76 19.33
C ASN A 828 7.32 25.16 20.23
N VAL A 829 7.36 23.83 20.36
CA VAL A 829 6.47 23.07 21.25
C VAL A 829 7.16 22.89 22.61
N GLY A 830 6.48 23.19 23.72
CA GLY A 830 7.06 23.09 25.07
C GLY A 830 6.06 22.73 26.15
N GLY A 831 6.47 21.93 27.15
CA GLY A 831 5.58 21.38 28.17
C GLY A 831 4.82 22.40 29.04
N PHE A 832 5.36 23.62 29.18
CA PHE A 832 4.70 24.73 29.88
C PHE A 832 4.31 25.88 28.96
N ALA A 833 5.24 26.31 28.11
CA ALA A 833 5.05 27.39 27.16
C ALA A 833 5.73 27.03 25.84
N GLY A 834 5.09 27.31 24.70
CA GLY A 834 5.73 27.19 23.39
C GLY A 834 6.80 28.28 23.20
N ALA A 835 6.46 29.51 23.59
CA ALA A 835 7.41 30.61 23.75
C ALA A 835 7.05 31.50 24.95
N GLY A 836 8.06 31.99 25.68
CA GLY A 836 7.88 32.92 26.80
C GLY A 836 8.87 32.68 27.95
N THR A 837 8.77 33.52 28.99
CA THR A 837 9.53 33.37 30.23
C THR A 837 8.59 33.28 31.44
N SER A 838 8.97 32.46 32.41
CA SER A 838 8.22 32.31 33.67
C SER A 838 9.13 32.35 34.89
N THR A 839 8.52 32.48 36.07
CA THR A 839 9.18 32.36 37.37
C THR A 839 8.30 31.55 38.33
N ASN A 840 8.90 30.76 39.22
CA ASN A 840 8.18 29.91 40.19
C ASN A 840 7.04 29.07 39.55
N SER A 841 7.18 28.67 38.29
CA SER A 841 6.11 28.00 37.52
C SER A 841 6.54 26.60 37.12
N TYR A 842 5.58 25.70 36.91
CA TYR A 842 5.80 24.26 36.90
C TYR A 842 4.99 23.55 35.81
N TRP A 843 5.47 22.39 35.37
CA TRP A 843 4.74 21.52 34.44
C TRP A 843 5.03 20.04 34.69
N GLN A 844 4.05 19.20 34.36
CA GLN A 844 4.11 17.74 34.47
C GLN A 844 5.12 17.14 33.48
N ASP A 845 6.15 16.46 33.98
CA ASP A 845 7.24 15.94 33.13
C ASP A 845 6.89 14.65 32.36
N GLU A 846 5.81 13.95 32.72
CA GLU A 846 5.33 12.74 32.02
C GLU A 846 4.49 13.03 30.75
N VAL A 847 4.38 14.30 30.32
CA VAL A 847 3.68 14.69 29.09
C VAL A 847 4.33 14.12 27.82
N THR A 848 3.54 13.60 26.89
CA THR A 848 4.01 13.22 25.56
C THR A 848 4.09 14.45 24.66
N ILE A 849 5.31 14.88 24.29
CA ILE A 849 5.52 16.03 23.40
C ILE A 849 5.93 15.54 22.00
N THR A 850 5.08 15.81 21.00
CA THR A 850 5.37 15.52 19.58
C THR A 850 5.66 16.83 18.85
N ALA A 851 6.89 16.99 18.34
CA ALA A 851 7.31 18.16 17.58
C ALA A 851 7.92 17.76 16.23
N THR A 852 7.42 18.30 15.12
CA THR A 852 8.04 18.10 13.79
C THR A 852 9.16 19.12 13.48
N GLY A 853 9.32 20.13 14.32
CA GLY A 853 10.33 21.18 14.20
C GLY A 853 11.11 21.39 15.51
N ILE A 854 11.59 22.61 15.75
CA ILE A 854 12.38 22.92 16.95
C ILE A 854 11.50 22.78 18.21
N ALA A 855 11.92 21.96 19.17
CA ALA A 855 11.33 21.93 20.50
C ALA A 855 11.63 23.24 21.24
N GLY A 856 10.60 23.90 21.76
CA GLY A 856 10.75 25.14 22.52
C GLY A 856 11.37 24.84 23.88
N THR A 857 12.42 25.55 24.27
CA THR A 857 12.97 25.45 25.64
C THR A 857 12.19 26.36 26.59
N PRO A 858 11.44 25.82 27.57
CA PRO A 858 10.70 26.65 28.53
C PRO A 858 11.69 27.40 29.44
N SER A 859 11.80 28.71 29.28
CA SER A 859 12.74 29.51 30.07
C SER A 859 12.13 29.89 31.41
N GLY A 860 12.54 29.21 32.48
CA GLY A 860 12.13 29.52 33.86
C GLY A 860 10.88 28.81 34.36
N ALA A 861 10.43 27.75 33.68
CA ALA A 861 9.45 26.79 34.18
C ALA A 861 10.16 25.49 34.57
N THR A 862 9.83 24.94 35.74
CA THR A 862 10.47 23.72 36.27
C THR A 862 9.61 22.50 35.96
N ALA A 863 10.17 21.55 35.23
CA ALA A 863 9.54 20.24 35.03
C ALA A 863 9.49 19.49 36.38
N GLN A 864 8.38 18.83 36.69
CA GLN A 864 8.17 18.03 37.89
C GLN A 864 7.33 16.81 37.56
N SER A 865 7.62 15.67 38.19
CA SER A 865 6.78 14.49 38.06
C SER A 865 5.38 14.72 38.62
N THR A 866 4.42 13.98 38.12
CA THR A 866 3.03 13.91 38.61
C THR A 866 3.00 13.71 40.12
N SER A 867 3.84 12.79 40.62
CA SER A 867 4.00 12.53 42.05
C SER A 867 4.55 13.73 42.82
N ALA A 868 5.53 14.46 42.28
CA ALA A 868 6.08 15.67 42.92
C ALA A 868 5.06 16.83 42.96
N LEU A 869 4.27 16.98 41.89
CA LEU A 869 3.17 17.95 41.81
C LEU A 869 2.02 17.61 42.78
N GLN A 870 1.73 16.33 42.98
CA GLN A 870 0.74 15.83 43.95
C GLN A 870 1.23 15.90 45.40
N THR A 871 2.55 15.87 45.66
CA THR A 871 3.06 15.97 47.04
C THR A 871 3.02 17.41 47.59
N PRO A 872 2.39 17.64 48.75
CA PRO A 872 2.46 18.92 49.44
C PRO A 872 3.85 19.11 50.04
N VAL A 873 4.69 19.93 49.41
CA VAL A 873 5.93 20.40 50.03
C VAL A 873 5.62 21.33 51.19
N THR A 874 6.42 21.22 52.26
CA THR A 874 6.36 22.12 53.42
C THR A 874 6.37 23.59 53.01
N PHE A 875 5.87 24.46 53.90
CA PHE A 875 5.53 25.89 53.73
C PHE A 875 6.61 26.84 53.11
N SER A 876 7.72 26.31 52.62
CA SER A 876 8.82 26.98 51.91
C SER A 876 9.06 26.46 50.47
N GLY A 877 8.20 25.57 49.95
CA GLY A 877 8.29 25.00 48.59
C GLY A 877 7.41 25.68 47.52
N ILE A 878 7.04 24.93 46.47
CA ILE A 878 6.23 25.34 45.30
C ILE A 878 5.03 26.24 45.69
N TYR A 879 4.35 25.87 46.79
CA TYR A 879 3.12 26.48 47.27
C TYR A 879 3.31 27.54 48.38
N ALA A 880 4.55 27.90 48.74
CA ALA A 880 4.86 28.80 49.86
C ALA A 880 4.32 30.22 49.72
N ASN A 881 4.02 30.64 48.50
CA ASN A 881 3.61 32.01 48.17
C ASN A 881 2.07 32.18 48.11
N TRP A 882 1.28 31.21 48.59
CA TRP A 882 -0.14 31.04 48.25
C TRP A 882 -1.17 31.03 49.43
N ALA A 883 -0.83 31.43 50.67
CA ALA A 883 -1.75 31.16 51.81
C ALA A 883 -1.91 32.23 52.92
N ALA A 884 -3.14 32.80 53.01
CA ALA A 884 -3.87 33.39 54.16
C ALA A 884 -5.31 33.78 53.68
N ALA A 885 -6.44 33.63 54.40
CA ALA A 885 -6.75 32.95 55.68
C ALA A 885 -8.21 32.37 55.73
N TYR A 886 -8.47 31.40 56.63
CA TYR A 886 -9.77 30.92 57.17
C TYR A 886 -10.80 30.08 56.35
N CYS A 887 -11.14 28.92 56.95
CA CYS A 887 -12.51 28.37 57.00
C CYS A 887 -12.68 27.50 58.28
N ASN A 888 -13.84 27.51 58.96
CA ASN A 888 -14.08 26.74 60.21
C ASN A 888 -14.96 25.50 59.96
N PRO A 889 -14.46 24.26 60.16
CA PRO A 889 -15.11 23.03 59.70
C PRO A 889 -16.27 22.53 60.58
N THR A 890 -16.90 23.36 61.42
CA THR A 890 -17.77 22.87 62.51
C THR A 890 -19.23 23.37 62.53
N THR A 891 -19.63 24.40 61.78
CA THR A 891 -20.96 25.03 61.96
C THR A 891 -21.81 25.28 60.71
N GLY A 892 -21.25 25.34 59.50
CA GLY A 892 -22.04 25.20 58.25
C GLY A 892 -23.08 26.30 57.91
N GLU A 893 -23.03 27.48 58.51
CA GLU A 893 -23.87 28.63 58.12
C GLU A 893 -23.02 29.80 57.62
N TYR A 894 -23.51 30.49 56.58
CA TYR A 894 -22.97 31.73 56.03
C TYR A 894 -23.93 32.89 56.31
N ARG A 895 -23.42 34.05 56.76
CA ARG A 895 -23.85 35.37 56.28
C ARG A 895 -22.92 36.52 56.74
N THR A 896 -22.55 37.34 55.76
CA THR A 896 -22.32 38.80 55.79
C THR A 896 -21.11 39.45 56.49
N SER A 897 -20.71 40.56 55.85
CA SER A 897 -19.95 41.73 56.30
C SER A 897 -18.42 41.63 56.45
N ALA A 898 -17.73 41.84 55.33
CA ALA A 898 -16.64 42.81 55.12
C ALA A 898 -15.84 42.44 53.86
N ALA A 899 -15.61 43.41 52.98
CA ALA A 899 -14.70 43.22 51.85
C ALA A 899 -13.27 42.89 52.34
N THR A 900 -12.57 42.04 51.56
CA THR A 900 -11.30 41.33 51.86
C THR A 900 -11.44 40.03 52.68
N ASP A 901 -11.69 38.90 51.99
CA ASP A 901 -11.00 37.62 52.21
C ASP A 901 -11.45 36.59 51.16
N PHE A 902 -10.59 36.31 50.17
CA PHE A 902 -10.73 35.18 49.23
C PHE A 902 -9.39 34.46 49.14
N ILE A 903 -9.40 33.15 48.91
CA ILE A 903 -8.23 32.23 48.88
C ILE A 903 -7.71 31.77 50.26
N GLN A 904 -8.53 31.01 51.00
CA GLN A 904 -7.99 29.91 51.84
C GLN A 904 -8.91 28.69 51.98
N ALA A 905 -8.95 27.87 50.93
CA ALA A 905 -9.60 26.55 50.95
C ALA A 905 -8.74 25.46 50.28
N TRP A 906 -7.44 25.43 50.58
CA TRP A 906 -6.51 24.43 50.05
C TRP A 906 -6.44 23.21 51.00
N ASN A 907 -7.52 22.43 51.08
CA ASN A 907 -7.44 21.15 51.75
C ASN A 907 -6.62 20.20 50.86
N LEU A 908 -5.49 19.71 51.37
CA LEU A 908 -4.62 18.82 50.64
C LEU A 908 -5.33 17.48 50.47
N GLY A 909 -5.62 17.11 49.23
CA GLY A 909 -6.31 15.86 48.90
C GLY A 909 -5.54 14.61 49.35
N GLY A 910 -6.13 13.45 49.09
CA GLY A 910 -5.42 12.18 49.29
C GLY A 910 -4.12 12.14 48.47
N ALA A 911 -3.24 11.18 48.76
CA ALA A 911 -1.93 11.04 48.10
C ALA A 911 -1.96 10.82 46.55
N ASN A 912 -3.15 10.86 45.94
CA ASN A 912 -3.45 10.63 44.53
C ASN A 912 -4.23 11.83 43.90
N GLU A 913 -4.29 12.99 44.55
CA GLU A 913 -5.08 14.16 44.09
C GLU A 913 -4.20 15.40 43.89
N TYR A 914 -4.42 16.13 42.80
CA TYR A 914 -3.74 17.42 42.59
C TYR A 914 -4.33 18.49 43.53
N PRO A 915 -3.51 19.37 44.14
CA PRO A 915 -3.96 20.28 45.22
C PRO A 915 -5.13 21.23 44.90
N VAL A 916 -5.46 21.44 43.62
CA VAL A 916 -6.40 22.46 43.14
C VAL A 916 -7.84 21.92 42.96
N LEU A 917 -8.05 20.60 43.01
CA LEU A 917 -9.35 19.99 42.69
C LEU A 917 -10.43 20.20 43.76
N ASN A 918 -10.06 20.61 44.97
CA ASN A 918 -11.01 20.80 46.08
C ASN A 918 -11.82 22.12 46.05
N CYS A 919 -11.65 22.96 45.02
CA CYS A 919 -12.46 24.17 44.83
C CYS A 919 -13.85 23.92 44.20
N PHE A 920 -14.24 22.65 44.00
CA PHE A 920 -15.58 22.25 43.52
C PHE A 920 -16.40 21.59 44.65
N PRO A 921 -16.92 22.35 45.63
CA PRO A 921 -17.52 21.80 46.86
C PRO A 921 -18.84 21.05 46.67
N SER A 922 -19.52 21.23 45.53
CA SER A 922 -20.74 20.48 45.16
C SER A 922 -20.46 19.05 44.71
N PHE A 923 -19.22 18.72 44.35
CA PHE A 923 -18.80 17.39 43.91
C PHE A 923 -17.96 16.72 44.98
N THR A 924 -18.36 15.52 45.42
CA THR A 924 -17.52 14.68 46.30
C THR A 924 -16.20 14.29 45.63
N PRO A 925 -15.14 13.93 46.38
CA PRO A 925 -13.89 13.41 45.81
C PRO A 925 -14.04 12.12 44.97
N ALA A 926 -15.20 11.47 45.03
CA ALA A 926 -15.58 10.43 44.08
C ALA A 926 -16.09 11.05 42.77
N GLN A 927 -17.07 11.96 42.83
CA GLN A 927 -17.64 12.61 41.65
C GLN A 927 -16.63 13.51 40.91
N GLN A 928 -15.75 14.24 41.59
CA GLN A 928 -14.68 15.01 40.94
C GLN A 928 -13.76 14.10 40.13
N ARG A 929 -13.40 12.94 40.69
CA ARG A 929 -12.59 11.93 40.00
C ARG A 929 -13.37 11.28 38.85
N THR A 930 -14.65 10.95 39.05
CA THR A 930 -15.54 10.46 37.99
C THR A 930 -15.69 11.46 36.86
N GLU A 931 -15.77 12.76 37.14
CA GLU A 931 -15.93 13.80 36.12
C GLU A 931 -14.62 14.06 35.37
N ILE A 932 -13.48 14.03 36.05
CA ILE A 932 -12.16 14.06 35.42
C ILE A 932 -11.93 12.80 34.57
N ASP A 933 -12.26 11.61 35.10
CA ASP A 933 -12.15 10.35 34.37
C ASP A 933 -13.11 10.31 33.18
N ARG A 934 -14.31 10.91 33.27
CA ARG A 934 -15.30 11.07 32.18
C ARG A 934 -14.86 12.08 31.12
N ILE A 935 -14.11 13.12 31.51
CA ILE A 935 -13.56 14.12 30.58
C ILE A 935 -12.28 13.58 29.89
N ILE A 936 -11.45 12.80 30.59
CA ILE A 936 -10.20 12.24 30.07
C ILE A 936 -10.44 10.93 29.28
N ASN A 937 -11.41 10.10 29.68
CA ASN A 937 -11.84 8.88 29.00
C ASN A 937 -13.38 8.91 28.80
N PRO A 938 -13.87 9.55 27.72
CA PRO A 938 -15.30 9.57 27.37
C PRO A 938 -15.85 8.21 26.93
#